data_AF-Q7XMC4-F1
#
_entry.id   AF-Q7XMC4-F1
#
_cell.length_a   1.000
_cell.length_b   1.000
_cell.length_c   1.000
_cell.angle_alpha   90.00
_cell.angle_beta   90.00
_cell.angle_gamma   90.00
#
_symmetry.space_group_name_H-M   'P 1'
#
loop_
_entity.id
_entity.type
_entity.pdbx_description
1 polymer ?
#
loop_
_entity_poly.entity_id
_entity_poly.type
_entity_poly.pdbx_seq_one_letter_code
_entity_poly.pdbx_strand_id
1 'polypeptide(L)'
;MVVVTGQATLQVAAGTLPRQRSDYPMANLSTLWVNNRNRLPDSITYDDGSMVRSILLLSPQTFYGPSFAAGFFCTPPCREFIFAVFIVFTSSGALFPVAVNEVIWCANRGSPLGEDATLELTGDGDLVLREKANGRLVWSSGTSGRSVQGMEITENGNLVLFDQRNGTVWQSFDHPTDALVPGQSLLQGMILKANTSPTNWTESKIYITILQDGVYGYVESTPPQLYYNYVVSTNKSKRVPTTVTFTNGCFSIFVQSTQPGNPDGRIALPEAKSIQYIRGILLENNTTSNCYLQLYCLPQSATYSLFFCPYTKQKLQTKTILVSILAAIGALILVVVVAIYVQKRRKYRERDEELDFDIMPGMPTRFSFQKLRKSTEDFSKKLGEGGFGSVYEGKISEEKVAVKRLESARQGKKEFLAEVETIGSIEHINLVRLIGVCVEKSNRLLVYEYMSRGSLDRWIYYHHNNAPLDWSTRCRIILDIAKGLCYLHEECRRKIAHLDIKPQNILLDDNFNAKLADFGLSKLIDRDQSKFGVVLMEIISGRKNIDISQPEEAVQLINLLREKAQNSQLIDMIDKHSNDMVSHQEEVIQMMKLAMWCLQNDSDRRPSMSMVVKVLEGAMRVENCLDYSFFNANSVISVQGIPSTYSAPPRASILSSPR
;
A
#
# COMPACT_ATOMS: atom_id res chain seq x y z
N MET A 1 1.80 -78.39 -17.76
CA MET A 1 0.57 -77.70 -17.34
C MET A 1 0.83 -76.20 -17.44
N VAL A 2 0.21 -75.55 -18.44
CA VAL A 2 -0.41 -74.20 -18.43
C VAL A 2 0.15 -73.16 -17.43
N VAL A 3 0.53 -71.91 -17.75
CA VAL A 3 0.46 -71.09 -18.98
C VAL A 3 1.24 -69.77 -18.75
N VAL A 4 1.83 -69.28 -19.85
CA VAL A 4 2.06 -67.89 -20.31
C VAL A 4 3.04 -66.94 -19.60
N THR A 5 4.15 -66.80 -20.32
CA THR A 5 5.16 -65.73 -20.43
C THR A 5 4.68 -64.52 -21.24
N GLY A 6 5.32 -63.35 -21.07
CA GLY A 6 5.56 -62.45 -22.21
C GLY A 6 5.50 -60.94 -21.96
N GLN A 7 6.65 -60.33 -21.69
CA GLN A 7 6.96 -58.98 -22.16
C GLN A 7 7.25 -59.03 -23.68
N ALA A 8 6.67 -58.12 -24.47
CA ALA A 8 7.34 -57.33 -25.53
C ALA A 8 6.32 -56.60 -26.45
N THR A 9 6.44 -55.27 -26.46
CA THR A 9 6.36 -54.30 -27.60
C THR A 9 5.26 -54.37 -28.66
N LEU A 10 4.66 -53.20 -28.92
CA LEU A 10 4.23 -52.79 -30.27
C LEU A 10 4.64 -51.34 -30.55
N GLN A 11 5.34 -51.17 -31.68
CA GLN A 11 5.83 -49.92 -32.24
C GLN A 11 4.71 -49.07 -32.86
N VAL A 12 4.85 -47.77 -32.63
CA VAL A 12 4.56 -46.57 -33.43
C VAL A 12 3.91 -46.74 -34.82
N ALA A 13 2.86 -45.96 -35.05
CA ALA A 13 2.62 -45.28 -36.34
C ALA A 13 2.23 -43.80 -36.13
N ALA A 14 3.18 -42.94 -36.53
CA ALA A 14 3.17 -41.52 -36.88
C ALA A 14 1.95 -40.63 -36.56
N GLY A 15 2.16 -39.72 -35.61
CA GLY A 15 1.53 -38.41 -35.48
C GLY A 15 2.41 -37.53 -34.57
N THR A 16 3.30 -36.76 -35.18
CA THR A 16 4.41 -35.99 -34.59
C THR A 16 4.00 -34.85 -33.65
N LEU A 17 4.43 -34.94 -32.37
CA LEU A 17 5.02 -33.90 -31.47
C LEU A 17 4.20 -32.62 -31.08
N PRO A 18 4.62 -31.86 -30.05
CA PRO A 18 4.39 -32.00 -28.61
C PRO A 18 3.38 -30.95 -28.08
N ARG A 19 2.63 -31.20 -26.99
CA ARG A 19 1.82 -30.14 -26.36
C ARG A 19 2.69 -29.25 -25.46
N GLN A 20 3.57 -28.49 -26.10
CA GLN A 20 4.25 -27.33 -25.54
C GLN A 20 4.08 -26.20 -26.57
N ARG A 21 3.06 -25.37 -26.38
CA ARG A 21 2.92 -24.04 -26.99
C ARG A 21 2.07 -23.21 -26.04
N SER A 22 2.74 -22.42 -25.24
CA SER A 22 2.09 -21.61 -24.21
C SER A 22 2.03 -20.13 -24.59
N ASP A 23 2.42 -19.81 -25.82
CA ASP A 23 2.30 -18.50 -26.45
C ASP A 23 1.35 -18.59 -27.64
N TYR A 24 0.35 -17.71 -27.67
CA TYR A 24 -0.56 -17.53 -28.80
C TYR A 24 -0.77 -16.03 -29.04
N PRO A 25 0.29 -15.28 -29.42
CA PRO A 25 0.22 -13.83 -29.54
C PRO A 25 -0.45 -13.37 -30.83
N MET A 26 -0.75 -14.28 -31.76
CA MET A 26 -1.28 -13.97 -33.09
C MET A 26 -2.56 -14.74 -33.41
N ALA A 27 -3.40 -14.13 -34.25
CA ALA A 27 -4.59 -14.75 -34.82
C ALA A 27 -4.69 -14.49 -36.33
N ASN A 28 -5.23 -15.48 -37.04
CA ASN A 28 -5.48 -15.42 -38.47
C ASN A 28 -6.88 -14.87 -38.78
N LEU A 29 -7.10 -14.43 -40.02
CA LEU A 29 -8.43 -14.08 -40.51
C LEU A 29 -9.43 -15.24 -40.34
N SER A 30 -10.71 -14.86 -40.31
CA SER A 30 -11.85 -15.76 -40.09
C SER A 30 -11.79 -16.51 -38.75
N THR A 31 -11.15 -15.91 -37.74
CA THR A 31 -11.13 -16.45 -36.38
C THR A 31 -12.29 -15.85 -35.57
N LEU A 32 -13.12 -16.73 -34.98
CA LEU A 32 -14.25 -16.37 -34.14
C LEU A 32 -14.00 -16.82 -32.70
N TRP A 33 -14.07 -15.88 -31.76
CA TRP A 33 -14.07 -16.14 -30.33
C TRP A 33 -15.45 -15.88 -29.74
N VAL A 34 -15.89 -16.80 -28.90
CA VAL A 34 -17.13 -16.67 -28.14
C VAL A 34 -16.75 -16.50 -26.68
N ASN A 35 -17.19 -15.40 -26.08
CA ASN A 35 -16.99 -15.08 -24.67
C ASN A 35 -17.74 -16.09 -23.79
N ASN A 36 -17.17 -17.27 -23.60
CA ASN A 36 -17.72 -18.34 -22.79
C ASN A 36 -16.57 -19.12 -22.16
N ARG A 37 -16.61 -19.34 -20.85
CA ARG A 37 -15.57 -20.07 -20.09
C ARG A 37 -15.27 -21.46 -20.68
N ASN A 38 -16.26 -22.16 -21.22
CA ASN A 38 -16.07 -23.50 -21.78
C ASN A 38 -15.42 -23.49 -23.17
N ARG A 39 -15.42 -22.33 -23.86
CA ARG A 39 -14.85 -22.17 -25.20
C ARG A 39 -13.48 -21.48 -25.18
N LEU A 40 -13.17 -20.76 -24.10
CA LEU A 40 -11.89 -20.08 -23.89
C LEU A 40 -11.18 -20.74 -22.69
N PRO A 41 -10.28 -21.72 -22.94
CA PRO A 41 -9.71 -22.56 -21.88
C PRO A 41 -8.80 -21.80 -20.90
N ASP A 42 -8.21 -20.69 -21.33
CA ASP A 42 -7.35 -19.83 -20.50
C ASP A 42 -8.17 -18.77 -19.76
N SER A 43 -9.22 -19.23 -19.08
CA SER A 43 -10.06 -18.39 -18.21
C SER A 43 -9.59 -18.47 -16.77
N ILE A 44 -9.24 -17.32 -16.19
CA ILE A 44 -8.78 -17.21 -14.81
C ILE A 44 -9.69 -16.29 -14.02
N THR A 45 -9.95 -16.68 -12.77
CA THR A 45 -10.62 -15.84 -11.78
C THR A 45 -9.58 -15.41 -10.75
N TYR A 46 -9.55 -14.13 -10.44
CA TYR A 46 -8.64 -13.53 -9.45
C TYR A 46 -9.30 -13.50 -8.06
N ASP A 47 -8.49 -13.28 -7.04
CA ASP A 47 -8.94 -13.24 -5.63
C ASP A 47 -9.98 -12.14 -5.35
N ASP A 48 -9.95 -11.06 -6.12
CA ASP A 48 -10.95 -9.97 -6.04
C ASP A 48 -12.29 -10.34 -6.71
N GLY A 49 -12.37 -11.53 -7.32
CA GLY A 49 -13.52 -12.06 -8.05
C GLY A 49 -13.61 -11.60 -9.51
N SER A 50 -12.68 -10.79 -10.00
CA SER A 50 -12.59 -10.41 -11.41
C SER A 50 -12.18 -11.61 -12.26
N MET A 51 -12.52 -11.59 -13.55
CA MET A 51 -12.21 -12.69 -14.46
C MET A 51 -11.59 -12.17 -15.76
N VAL A 52 -10.60 -12.92 -16.22
CA VAL A 52 -9.97 -12.74 -17.52
C VAL A 52 -10.20 -13.99 -18.38
N ARG A 53 -10.49 -13.78 -19.66
CA ARG A 53 -10.57 -14.81 -20.70
C ARG A 53 -9.69 -14.37 -21.87
N SER A 54 -8.45 -14.85 -21.86
CA SER A 54 -7.47 -14.47 -22.88
C SER A 54 -7.78 -15.15 -24.22
N ILE A 55 -7.62 -14.38 -25.30
CA ILE A 55 -7.68 -14.88 -26.68
C ILE A 55 -6.34 -14.71 -27.41
N LEU A 56 -5.53 -13.74 -26.98
CA LEU A 56 -4.13 -13.58 -27.33
C LEU A 56 -3.31 -13.47 -26.06
N LEU A 57 -2.18 -14.19 -26.00
CA LEU A 57 -1.25 -14.14 -24.89
C LEU A 57 0.17 -14.19 -25.43
N LEU A 58 0.96 -13.19 -25.04
CA LEU A 58 2.41 -13.23 -25.16
C LEU A 58 2.97 -13.63 -23.80
N SER A 59 3.84 -14.63 -23.69
CA SER A 59 4.49 -15.02 -22.43
C SER A 59 5.96 -15.41 -22.65
N PRO A 60 6.94 -14.60 -22.20
CA PRO A 60 8.35 -14.97 -22.32
C PRO A 60 8.65 -16.30 -21.59
N GLN A 61 9.31 -17.23 -22.28
CA GLN A 61 9.46 -18.63 -21.83
C GLN A 61 10.41 -18.83 -20.63
N THR A 62 11.14 -17.79 -20.21
CA THR A 62 12.32 -17.94 -19.35
C THR A 62 12.21 -17.33 -17.94
N PHE A 63 11.13 -16.64 -17.58
CA PHE A 63 11.01 -16.03 -16.25
C PHE A 63 9.55 -15.79 -15.81
N TYR A 64 9.27 -15.89 -14.51
CA TYR A 64 8.00 -15.43 -13.93
C TYR A 64 7.93 -13.90 -14.02
N GLY A 65 6.93 -13.35 -14.67
CA GLY A 65 6.86 -11.90 -14.85
C GLY A 65 5.55 -11.39 -15.42
N PRO A 66 5.37 -10.06 -15.42
CA PRO A 66 4.23 -9.45 -16.04
C PRO A 66 4.35 -9.53 -17.57
N SER A 67 3.21 -9.73 -18.23
CA SER A 67 3.09 -9.79 -19.68
C SER A 67 1.74 -9.23 -20.14
N PHE A 68 1.55 -9.10 -21.45
CA PHE A 68 0.34 -8.57 -22.05
C PHE A 68 -0.52 -9.65 -22.68
N ALA A 69 -1.83 -9.51 -22.51
CA ALA A 69 -2.83 -10.34 -23.12
C ALA A 69 -4.01 -9.51 -23.59
N ALA A 70 -4.72 -10.01 -24.61
CA ALA A 70 -5.96 -9.42 -25.09
C ALA A 70 -7.09 -10.45 -24.96
N GLY A 71 -8.29 -9.99 -24.59
CA GLY A 71 -9.42 -10.87 -24.37
C GLY A 71 -10.59 -10.21 -23.66
N PHE A 72 -11.45 -11.04 -23.07
CA PHE A 72 -12.61 -10.56 -22.32
C PHE A 72 -12.25 -10.40 -20.84
N PHE A 73 -12.64 -9.27 -20.27
CA PHE A 73 -12.43 -8.93 -18.88
C PHE A 73 -13.76 -8.57 -18.22
N CYS A 74 -13.97 -9.01 -16.98
CA CYS A 74 -15.11 -8.59 -16.16
C CYS A 74 -14.70 -8.28 -14.71
N THR A 75 -15.45 -7.36 -14.11
CA THR A 75 -15.39 -7.08 -12.67
C THR A 75 -16.54 -7.81 -11.96
N PRO A 76 -16.37 -8.21 -10.69
CA PRO A 76 -17.44 -8.86 -9.92
C PRO A 76 -18.72 -8.01 -9.94
N PRO A 77 -19.91 -8.61 -10.15
CA PRO A 77 -20.23 -10.05 -10.15
C PRO A 77 -20.07 -10.76 -11.50
N CYS A 78 -19.26 -10.22 -12.43
CA CYS A 78 -18.94 -10.83 -13.73
C CYS A 78 -20.15 -11.18 -14.60
N ARG A 79 -21.11 -10.25 -14.66
CA ARG A 79 -22.27 -10.32 -15.56
C ARG A 79 -22.04 -9.65 -16.91
N GLU A 80 -21.09 -8.72 -16.93
CA GLU A 80 -20.80 -7.83 -18.04
C GLU A 80 -19.29 -7.85 -18.31
N PHE A 81 -18.94 -7.87 -19.59
CA PHE A 81 -17.58 -8.02 -20.08
C PHE A 81 -17.21 -6.91 -21.05
N ILE A 82 -15.96 -6.53 -21.03
CA ILE A 82 -15.32 -5.68 -22.04
C ILE A 82 -14.29 -6.50 -22.81
N PHE A 83 -14.10 -6.18 -24.08
CA PHE A 83 -12.92 -6.63 -24.82
C PHE A 83 -11.79 -5.64 -24.57
N ALA A 84 -10.66 -6.14 -24.08
CA ALA A 84 -9.61 -5.33 -23.51
C ALA A 84 -8.22 -5.92 -23.74
N VAL A 85 -7.20 -5.06 -23.64
CA VAL A 85 -5.82 -5.46 -23.40
C VAL A 85 -5.52 -5.24 -21.93
N PHE A 86 -4.92 -6.24 -21.29
CA PHE A 86 -4.62 -6.23 -19.87
C PHE A 86 -3.24 -6.80 -19.55
N ILE A 87 -2.70 -6.36 -18.42
CA ILE A 87 -1.45 -6.88 -17.84
C ILE A 87 -1.78 -8.09 -16.98
N VAL A 88 -1.09 -9.20 -17.23
CA VAL A 88 -1.22 -10.49 -16.53
C VAL A 88 0.14 -10.98 -16.06
N PHE A 89 0.19 -11.86 -15.08
CA PHE A 89 1.42 -12.56 -14.71
C PHE A 89 1.46 -13.92 -15.38
N THR A 90 2.61 -14.26 -15.96
CA THR A 90 2.83 -15.56 -16.59
C THR A 90 4.06 -16.25 -15.99
N SER A 91 4.02 -17.58 -15.95
CA SER A 91 5.14 -18.43 -15.59
C SER A 91 5.26 -19.56 -16.59
N SER A 92 6.38 -19.66 -17.30
CA SER A 92 6.61 -20.71 -18.30
C SER A 92 5.46 -20.84 -19.32
N GLY A 93 4.83 -19.72 -19.67
CA GLY A 93 3.74 -19.67 -20.64
C GLY A 93 2.33 -19.90 -20.09
N ALA A 94 2.17 -20.26 -18.82
CA ALA A 94 0.86 -20.33 -18.20
C ALA A 94 0.54 -19.02 -17.48
N LEU A 95 -0.71 -18.57 -17.57
CA LEU A 95 -1.21 -17.48 -16.73
C LEU A 95 -1.22 -17.91 -15.26
N PHE A 96 -0.79 -17.01 -14.38
CA PHE A 96 -0.63 -17.26 -12.95
C PHE A 96 -1.50 -16.28 -12.15
N PRO A 97 -2.47 -16.75 -11.34
CA PRO A 97 -3.44 -15.88 -10.65
C PRO A 97 -2.83 -15.24 -9.39
N VAL A 98 -1.93 -14.28 -9.55
CA VAL A 98 -1.33 -13.55 -8.42
C VAL A 98 -1.66 -12.04 -8.50
N ALA A 99 -2.36 -11.59 -7.47
CA ALA A 99 -2.57 -10.24 -6.93
C ALA A 99 -3.03 -9.07 -7.83
N VAL A 100 -2.72 -8.98 -9.13
CA VAL A 100 -3.04 -7.78 -9.92
C VAL A 100 -3.31 -8.10 -11.40
N ASN A 101 -4.48 -7.68 -11.90
CA ASN A 101 -4.86 -7.63 -13.30
C ASN A 101 -5.30 -6.22 -13.68
N GLU A 102 -4.61 -5.60 -14.64
CA GLU A 102 -4.84 -4.19 -15.00
C GLU A 102 -5.20 -4.04 -16.47
N VAL A 103 -6.37 -3.45 -16.75
CA VAL A 103 -6.81 -3.11 -18.09
C VAL A 103 -6.08 -1.85 -18.56
N ILE A 104 -5.38 -1.91 -19.69
CA ILE A 104 -4.65 -0.78 -20.27
C ILE A 104 -5.29 -0.23 -21.53
N TRP A 105 -6.24 -0.96 -22.13
CA TRP A 105 -7.02 -0.54 -23.28
C TRP A 105 -8.33 -1.33 -23.35
N CYS A 106 -9.41 -0.72 -23.85
CA CYS A 106 -10.68 -1.42 -24.11
C CYS A 106 -11.40 -0.91 -25.35
N ALA A 107 -12.08 -1.82 -26.05
CA ALA A 107 -12.81 -1.53 -27.29
C ALA A 107 -14.19 -0.92 -27.03
N ASN A 108 -14.97 -1.52 -26.13
CA ASN A 108 -16.39 -1.22 -25.93
C ASN A 108 -16.68 -0.51 -24.60
N ARG A 109 -15.90 0.54 -24.31
CA ARG A 109 -16.11 1.36 -23.11
C ARG A 109 -17.52 1.95 -23.11
N GLY A 110 -18.21 1.89 -21.96
CA GLY A 110 -19.59 2.35 -21.82
C GLY A 110 -20.65 1.49 -22.53
N SER A 111 -20.26 0.40 -23.20
CA SER A 111 -21.16 -0.58 -23.83
C SER A 111 -20.71 -2.02 -23.54
N PRO A 112 -20.68 -2.44 -22.26
CA PRO A 112 -20.25 -3.78 -21.90
C PRO A 112 -21.25 -4.85 -22.35
N LEU A 113 -20.81 -6.10 -22.41
CA LEU A 113 -21.52 -7.20 -23.06
C LEU A 113 -21.77 -8.38 -22.13
N GLY A 114 -22.85 -9.11 -22.35
CA GLY A 114 -23.14 -10.35 -21.63
C GLY A 114 -22.27 -11.54 -22.07
N GLU A 115 -22.52 -12.68 -21.42
CA GLU A 115 -22.00 -13.98 -21.82
C GLU A 115 -22.36 -14.33 -23.28
N ASP A 116 -21.50 -15.15 -23.89
CA ASP A 116 -21.57 -15.58 -25.29
C ASP A 116 -21.54 -14.45 -26.34
N ALA A 117 -21.14 -13.24 -25.96
CA ALA A 117 -20.77 -12.21 -26.93
C ALA A 117 -19.62 -12.71 -27.83
N THR A 118 -19.59 -12.25 -29.08
CA THR A 118 -18.65 -12.77 -30.08
C THR A 118 -17.68 -11.69 -30.52
N LEU A 119 -16.39 -12.01 -30.55
CA LEU A 119 -15.37 -11.24 -31.24
C LEU A 119 -14.94 -12.03 -32.47
N GLU A 120 -14.90 -11.38 -33.63
CA GLU A 120 -14.51 -12.03 -34.88
C GLU A 120 -13.48 -11.17 -35.61
N LEU A 121 -12.36 -11.78 -35.99
CA LEU A 121 -11.50 -11.23 -37.03
C LEU A 121 -12.01 -11.77 -38.36
N THR A 122 -12.75 -10.96 -39.10
CA THR A 122 -13.50 -11.38 -40.28
C THR A 122 -12.58 -11.71 -41.45
N GLY A 123 -13.08 -12.45 -42.45
CA GLY A 123 -12.31 -12.81 -43.65
C GLY A 123 -11.91 -11.62 -44.52
N ASP A 124 -12.62 -10.49 -44.42
CA ASP A 124 -12.32 -9.22 -45.09
C ASP A 124 -11.44 -8.28 -44.24
N GLY A 125 -11.00 -8.72 -43.05
CA GLY A 125 -9.98 -8.02 -42.27
C GLY A 125 -10.49 -7.03 -41.23
N ASP A 126 -11.75 -7.12 -40.80
CA ASP A 126 -12.31 -6.30 -39.73
C ASP A 126 -12.31 -7.05 -38.40
N LEU A 127 -12.00 -6.37 -37.30
CA LEU A 127 -12.16 -6.93 -35.95
C LEU A 127 -13.47 -6.42 -35.38
N VAL A 128 -14.48 -7.29 -35.30
CA VAL A 128 -15.85 -6.92 -34.91
C VAL A 128 -16.26 -7.58 -33.61
N LEU A 129 -16.90 -6.79 -32.75
CA LEU A 129 -17.45 -7.23 -31.49
C LEU A 129 -18.99 -7.13 -31.53
N ARG A 130 -19.68 -8.25 -31.27
CA ARG A 130 -21.14 -8.35 -31.38
C ARG A 130 -21.76 -8.91 -30.11
N GLU A 131 -22.97 -8.44 -29.81
CA GLU A 131 -23.79 -8.91 -28.71
C GLU A 131 -24.58 -10.18 -29.09
N LYS A 132 -24.70 -11.14 -28.15
CA LYS A 132 -25.38 -12.41 -28.40
C LYS A 132 -26.87 -12.25 -28.73
N ALA A 133 -27.57 -11.37 -27.99
CA ALA A 133 -29.03 -11.34 -27.98
C ALA A 133 -29.66 -11.06 -29.37
N ASN A 134 -29.01 -10.24 -30.19
CA ASN A 134 -29.52 -9.80 -31.48
C ASN A 134 -28.43 -9.65 -32.57
N GLY A 135 -27.17 -10.01 -32.28
CA GLY A 135 -26.06 -9.84 -33.22
C GLY A 135 -25.66 -8.38 -33.46
N ARG A 136 -26.14 -7.44 -32.63
CA ARG A 136 -25.83 -6.01 -32.75
C ARG A 136 -24.33 -5.79 -32.72
N LEU A 137 -23.83 -5.05 -33.70
CA LEU A 137 -22.45 -4.57 -33.73
C LEU A 137 -22.25 -3.54 -32.62
N VAL A 138 -21.31 -3.82 -31.72
CA VAL A 138 -21.00 -2.99 -30.55
C VAL A 138 -19.72 -2.19 -30.80
N TRP A 139 -18.74 -2.82 -31.45
CA TRP A 139 -17.48 -2.17 -31.82
C TRP A 139 -16.88 -2.81 -33.08
N SER A 140 -16.15 -2.04 -33.87
CA SER A 140 -15.42 -2.48 -35.06
C SER A 140 -14.14 -1.66 -35.20
N SER A 141 -13.05 -2.29 -35.69
CA SER A 141 -11.81 -1.58 -36.05
C SER A 141 -11.93 -0.74 -37.32
N GLY A 142 -12.99 -0.96 -38.12
CA GLY A 142 -13.22 -0.24 -39.38
C GLY A 142 -12.19 -0.57 -40.46
N THR A 143 -11.64 -1.78 -40.42
CA THR A 143 -10.54 -2.24 -41.29
C THR A 143 -10.98 -3.19 -42.40
N SER A 144 -12.28 -3.44 -42.53
CA SER A 144 -12.88 -4.16 -43.66
C SER A 144 -12.31 -3.67 -45.00
N GLY A 145 -11.78 -4.60 -45.78
CA GLY A 145 -11.21 -4.35 -47.11
C GLY A 145 -9.84 -3.66 -47.12
N ARG A 146 -9.19 -3.46 -45.96
CA ARG A 146 -7.86 -2.82 -45.86
C ARG A 146 -6.68 -3.80 -45.89
N SER A 147 -6.86 -4.96 -46.53
CA SER A 147 -5.81 -5.98 -46.72
C SER A 147 -5.15 -6.49 -45.43
N VAL A 148 -5.91 -6.54 -44.31
CA VAL A 148 -5.44 -7.16 -43.08
C VAL A 148 -5.19 -8.65 -43.32
N GLN A 149 -4.08 -9.16 -42.81
CA GLN A 149 -3.64 -10.55 -42.91
C GLN A 149 -3.74 -11.29 -41.58
N GLY A 150 -3.67 -10.56 -40.47
CA GLY A 150 -3.76 -11.12 -39.13
C GLY A 150 -3.79 -10.06 -38.04
N MET A 151 -3.86 -10.53 -36.81
CA MET A 151 -3.85 -9.72 -35.59
C MET A 151 -2.75 -10.23 -34.65
N GLU A 152 -2.07 -9.33 -33.95
CA GLU A 152 -1.06 -9.67 -32.95
C GLU A 152 -1.11 -8.76 -31.72
N ILE A 153 -0.65 -9.27 -30.57
CA ILE A 153 -0.33 -8.46 -29.39
C ILE A 153 1.20 -8.36 -29.25
N THR A 154 1.73 -7.13 -29.21
CA THR A 154 3.17 -6.89 -29.11
C THR A 154 3.69 -6.97 -27.68
N GLU A 155 5.03 -7.03 -27.52
CA GLU A 155 5.71 -7.02 -26.21
C GLU A 155 5.45 -5.77 -25.37
N ASN A 156 5.00 -4.68 -25.98
CA ASN A 156 4.65 -3.43 -25.29
C ASN A 156 3.14 -3.33 -24.99
N GLY A 157 2.34 -4.35 -25.31
CA GLY A 157 0.90 -4.35 -25.09
C GLY A 157 0.09 -3.63 -26.18
N ASN A 158 0.64 -3.48 -27.39
CA ASN A 158 -0.09 -2.92 -28.51
C ASN A 158 -0.80 -4.04 -29.28
N LEU A 159 -2.13 -3.99 -29.38
CA LEU A 159 -2.91 -4.86 -30.26
C LEU A 159 -2.88 -4.29 -31.68
N VAL A 160 -2.35 -5.06 -32.64
CA VAL A 160 -2.08 -4.61 -34.01
C VAL A 160 -2.79 -5.52 -35.01
N LEU A 161 -3.47 -4.92 -35.98
CA LEU A 161 -3.88 -5.58 -37.23
C LEU A 161 -2.84 -5.25 -38.30
N PHE A 162 -2.27 -6.28 -38.92
CA PHE A 162 -1.15 -6.14 -39.86
C PHE A 162 -1.50 -6.65 -41.27
N ASP A 163 -0.84 -6.10 -42.29
CA ASP A 163 -0.97 -6.53 -43.69
C ASP A 163 0.06 -7.59 -44.09
N GLN A 164 0.06 -8.02 -45.35
CA GLN A 164 1.00 -9.03 -45.88
C GLN A 164 2.48 -8.62 -45.83
N ARG A 165 2.78 -7.33 -45.66
CA ARG A 165 4.13 -6.78 -45.53
C ARG A 165 4.50 -6.53 -44.07
N ASN A 166 3.71 -7.05 -43.12
CA ASN A 166 3.77 -6.73 -41.68
C ASN A 166 3.62 -5.22 -41.40
N GLY A 167 2.96 -4.49 -42.29
CA GLY A 167 2.61 -3.09 -42.09
C GLY A 167 1.41 -2.97 -41.17
N THR A 168 1.44 -2.02 -40.24
CA THR A 168 0.32 -1.75 -39.32
C THR A 168 -0.84 -1.12 -40.08
N VAL A 169 -1.99 -1.82 -40.12
CA VAL A 169 -3.25 -1.34 -40.70
C VAL A 169 -4.10 -0.64 -39.64
N TRP A 170 -4.09 -1.17 -38.42
CA TRP A 170 -4.76 -0.60 -37.25
C TRP A 170 -4.02 -1.01 -35.98
N GLN A 171 -4.04 -0.16 -34.95
CA GLN A 171 -3.42 -0.47 -33.67
C GLN A 171 -4.15 0.18 -32.49
N SER A 172 -4.16 -0.50 -31.35
CA SER A 172 -4.79 -0.01 -30.12
C SER A 172 -4.17 1.30 -29.60
N PHE A 173 -2.87 1.51 -29.82
CA PHE A 173 -2.16 2.69 -29.31
C PHE A 173 -2.64 4.01 -29.91
N ASP A 174 -3.24 3.98 -31.11
CA ASP A 174 -3.85 5.15 -31.75
C ASP A 174 -5.24 5.49 -31.18
N HIS A 175 -5.75 4.64 -30.29
CA HIS A 175 -7.06 4.75 -29.66
C HIS A 175 -6.95 4.61 -28.12
N PRO A 176 -6.19 5.49 -27.43
CA PRO A 176 -6.00 5.40 -25.99
C PRO A 176 -7.32 5.55 -25.21
N THR A 177 -7.51 4.79 -24.13
CA THR A 177 -8.70 4.87 -23.28
C THR A 177 -8.45 5.74 -22.06
N ASP A 178 -7.81 5.18 -21.05
CA ASP A 178 -7.54 5.76 -19.73
C ASP A 178 -6.12 5.51 -19.25
N ALA A 179 -5.37 4.64 -19.94
CA ALA A 179 -4.00 4.30 -19.62
C ALA A 179 -3.01 4.61 -20.76
N LEU A 180 -1.75 4.84 -20.39
CA LEU A 180 -0.60 4.88 -21.30
C LEU A 180 0.48 3.90 -20.82
N VAL A 181 1.10 3.20 -21.77
CA VAL A 181 2.23 2.29 -21.54
C VAL A 181 3.52 2.82 -22.16
N PRO A 182 4.72 2.43 -21.68
CA PRO A 182 5.98 2.97 -22.15
C PRO A 182 6.18 2.65 -23.64
N GLY A 183 6.62 3.64 -24.41
CA GLY A 183 6.71 3.59 -25.86
C GLY A 183 5.47 4.13 -26.58
N GLN A 184 4.32 4.23 -25.92
CA GLN A 184 3.11 4.81 -26.52
C GLN A 184 3.23 6.33 -26.65
N SER A 185 2.73 6.86 -27.77
CA SER A 185 2.71 8.30 -28.05
C SER A 185 1.29 8.83 -28.20
N LEU A 186 0.99 9.94 -27.54
CA LEU A 186 -0.20 10.74 -27.77
C LEU A 186 0.08 11.77 -28.87
N LEU A 187 -0.63 11.64 -29.98
CA LEU A 187 -0.59 12.60 -31.09
C LEU A 187 -1.57 13.75 -30.85
N GLN A 188 -1.33 14.87 -31.54
CA GLN A 188 -2.22 16.02 -31.52
C GLN A 188 -3.67 15.63 -31.84
N GLY A 189 -4.59 16.01 -30.95
CA GLY A 189 -6.03 15.70 -31.04
C GLY A 189 -6.43 14.39 -30.36
N MET A 190 -5.50 13.53 -29.97
CA MET A 190 -5.84 12.35 -29.17
C MET A 190 -6.30 12.75 -27.77
N ILE A 191 -7.17 11.94 -27.19
CA ILE A 191 -7.82 12.18 -25.90
C ILE A 191 -7.59 10.98 -24.99
N LEU A 192 -7.10 11.22 -23.78
CA LEU A 192 -7.02 10.25 -22.69
C LEU A 192 -8.09 10.61 -21.66
N LYS A 193 -9.13 9.79 -21.50
CA LYS A 193 -10.25 10.05 -20.57
C LYS A 193 -10.08 9.25 -19.28
N ALA A 194 -10.09 9.95 -18.13
CA ALA A 194 -9.98 9.33 -16.82
C ALA A 194 -11.12 8.35 -16.54
N ASN A 195 -10.89 7.36 -15.67
CA ASN A 195 -11.96 6.48 -15.19
C ASN A 195 -12.61 7.05 -13.91
N THR A 196 -13.92 6.87 -13.76
CA THR A 196 -14.64 7.31 -12.54
C THR A 196 -14.31 6.44 -11.32
N SER A 197 -14.08 5.14 -11.53
CA SER A 197 -13.54 4.23 -10.51
C SER A 197 -12.94 2.98 -11.20
N PRO A 198 -12.19 2.11 -10.48
CA PRO A 198 -11.65 0.87 -11.05
C PRO A 198 -12.72 -0.12 -11.53
N THR A 199 -13.96 0.00 -11.03
CA THR A 199 -15.08 -0.90 -11.33
C THR A 199 -16.16 -0.26 -12.20
N ASN A 200 -16.16 1.06 -12.33
CA ASN A 200 -17.14 1.80 -13.11
C ASN A 200 -16.51 2.33 -14.40
N TRP A 201 -16.80 1.63 -15.50
CA TRP A 201 -16.33 1.90 -16.85
C TRP A 201 -17.01 3.10 -17.54
N THR A 202 -17.83 3.88 -16.82
CA THR A 202 -18.38 5.13 -17.37
C THR A 202 -17.26 6.11 -17.69
N GLU A 203 -17.38 6.80 -18.83
CA GLU A 203 -16.41 7.83 -19.20
C GLU A 203 -16.50 9.01 -18.22
N SER A 204 -15.36 9.40 -17.66
CA SER A 204 -15.26 10.67 -16.94
C SER A 204 -15.42 11.82 -17.92
N LYS A 205 -16.01 12.92 -17.43
CA LYS A 205 -16.02 14.20 -18.13
C LYS A 205 -14.63 14.84 -18.16
N ILE A 206 -13.62 14.29 -17.49
CA ILE A 206 -12.29 14.88 -17.43
C ILE A 206 -11.34 14.14 -18.35
N TYR A 207 -10.60 14.90 -19.17
CA TYR A 207 -9.71 14.33 -20.17
C TYR A 207 -8.46 15.17 -20.41
N ILE A 208 -7.41 14.50 -20.88
CA ILE A 208 -6.16 15.12 -21.33
C ILE A 208 -6.07 14.97 -22.85
N THR A 209 -5.62 16.02 -23.53
CA THR A 209 -5.42 16.04 -24.98
C THR A 209 -4.16 16.80 -25.35
N ILE A 210 -3.63 16.51 -26.53
CA ILE A 210 -2.46 17.17 -27.09
C ILE A 210 -2.91 18.22 -28.10
N LEU A 211 -2.55 19.48 -27.88
CA LEU A 211 -2.79 20.57 -28.83
C LEU A 211 -1.48 20.99 -29.50
N GLN A 212 -1.56 22.02 -30.35
CA GLN A 212 -0.45 22.43 -31.21
C GLN A 212 0.81 22.87 -30.46
N ASP A 213 0.71 23.25 -29.19
CA ASP A 213 1.79 23.85 -28.42
C ASP A 213 2.03 23.12 -27.09
N GLY A 214 1.36 22.00 -26.83
CA GLY A 214 1.63 21.17 -25.65
C GLY A 214 0.48 20.29 -25.18
N VAL A 215 0.49 19.98 -23.88
CA VAL A 215 -0.46 19.09 -23.21
C VAL A 215 -1.54 19.92 -22.53
N TYR A 216 -2.80 19.54 -22.68
CA TYR A 216 -3.95 20.25 -22.11
C TYR A 216 -4.88 19.27 -21.40
N GLY A 217 -5.43 19.69 -20.26
CA GLY A 217 -6.46 18.97 -19.51
C GLY A 217 -7.76 19.77 -19.47
N TYR A 218 -8.85 19.15 -19.89
CA TYR A 218 -10.17 19.76 -19.94
C TYR A 218 -11.22 18.99 -19.13
N VAL A 219 -12.21 19.73 -18.62
CA VAL A 219 -13.48 19.19 -18.17
C VAL A 219 -14.52 19.40 -19.27
N GLU A 220 -15.07 18.30 -19.75
CA GLU A 220 -16.13 18.20 -20.73
C GLU A 220 -17.36 18.98 -20.25
N SER A 221 -17.52 20.13 -20.89
CA SER A 221 -18.58 21.11 -20.71
C SER A 221 -18.69 21.89 -22.00
N THR A 222 -19.73 22.72 -22.14
CA THR A 222 -19.95 23.53 -23.33
C THR A 222 -19.86 25.02 -22.96
N PRO A 223 -18.73 25.71 -23.25
CA PRO A 223 -17.49 25.23 -23.89
C PRO A 223 -16.59 24.41 -22.93
N PRO A 224 -15.65 23.57 -23.45
CA PRO A 224 -14.74 22.78 -22.61
C PRO A 224 -13.93 23.66 -21.66
N GLN A 225 -13.87 23.28 -20.38
CA GLN A 225 -13.20 24.06 -19.35
C GLN A 225 -11.77 23.57 -19.15
N LEU A 226 -10.79 24.40 -19.49
CA LEU A 226 -9.38 24.13 -19.26
C LEU A 226 -9.09 24.10 -17.74
N TYR A 227 -8.51 23.01 -17.24
CA TYR A 227 -8.03 22.91 -15.85
C TYR A 227 -6.51 22.70 -15.74
N TYR A 228 -5.86 22.27 -16.82
CA TYR A 228 -4.41 22.06 -16.86
C TYR A 228 -3.84 22.39 -18.23
N ASN A 229 -2.67 23.01 -18.29
CA ASN A 229 -1.87 23.04 -19.50
C ASN A 229 -0.37 23.02 -19.20
N TYR A 230 0.37 22.40 -20.10
CA TYR A 230 1.82 22.48 -20.18
C TYR A 230 2.16 22.90 -21.60
N VAL A 231 2.54 24.17 -21.76
CA VAL A 231 2.82 24.79 -23.06
C VAL A 231 4.32 24.92 -23.24
N VAL A 232 4.81 24.50 -24.40
CA VAL A 232 6.22 24.65 -24.78
C VAL A 232 6.33 25.85 -25.72
N SER A 233 6.90 26.95 -25.24
CA SER A 233 7.03 28.20 -26.00
C SER A 233 8.07 28.06 -27.11
N THR A 234 7.63 27.77 -28.34
CA THR A 234 8.50 27.68 -29.52
C THR A 234 7.82 28.25 -30.77
N ASN A 235 8.60 28.83 -31.71
CA ASN A 235 8.12 29.37 -32.99
C ASN A 235 7.72 28.24 -33.96
N LYS A 236 6.56 27.61 -33.73
CA LYS A 236 6.15 26.38 -34.43
C LYS A 236 5.75 26.63 -35.89
N SER A 237 6.35 25.86 -36.80
CA SER A 237 5.82 25.68 -38.17
C SER A 237 4.56 24.80 -38.11
N LYS A 238 3.45 25.24 -38.71
CA LYS A 238 2.15 24.53 -38.72
C LYS A 238 2.18 23.11 -39.32
N ARG A 239 3.31 22.65 -39.88
CA ARG A 239 3.42 21.35 -40.58
C ARG A 239 3.72 20.15 -39.69
N VAL A 240 4.28 20.33 -38.49
CA VAL A 240 4.67 19.20 -37.61
C VAL A 240 3.64 19.07 -36.48
N PRO A 241 2.92 17.94 -36.34
CA PRO A 241 2.00 17.74 -35.23
C PRO A 241 2.77 17.63 -33.91
N THR A 242 2.18 18.11 -32.82
CA THR A 242 2.76 17.89 -31.49
C THR A 242 2.55 16.44 -31.07
N THR A 243 3.60 15.82 -30.54
CA THR A 243 3.57 14.45 -30.05
C THR A 243 4.10 14.39 -28.63
N VAL A 244 3.47 13.59 -27.78
CA VAL A 244 3.93 13.34 -26.42
C VAL A 244 4.13 11.86 -26.22
N THR A 245 5.38 11.44 -26.03
CA THR A 245 5.73 10.03 -25.86
C THR A 245 5.94 9.72 -24.39
N PHE A 246 5.25 8.69 -23.90
CA PHE A 246 5.53 8.15 -22.58
C PHE A 246 6.73 7.20 -22.68
N THR A 247 7.78 7.51 -21.94
CA THR A 247 9.01 6.72 -21.84
C THR A 247 9.24 6.36 -20.37
N ASN A 248 9.95 5.26 -20.08
CA ASN A 248 10.28 4.91 -18.71
C ASN A 248 10.96 6.11 -18.02
N GLY A 249 10.36 6.61 -16.94
CA GLY A 249 10.87 7.77 -16.19
C GLY A 249 10.62 9.16 -16.80
N CYS A 250 9.87 9.33 -17.92
CA CYS A 250 9.57 10.67 -18.44
C CYS A 250 8.39 10.72 -19.44
N PHE A 251 7.59 11.79 -19.41
CA PHE A 251 6.83 12.24 -20.58
C PHE A 251 7.67 13.19 -21.42
N SER A 252 7.98 12.80 -22.65
CA SER A 252 8.77 13.58 -23.60
C SER A 252 7.85 14.29 -24.57
N ILE A 253 7.92 15.62 -24.64
CA ILE A 253 7.05 16.47 -25.45
C ILE A 253 7.84 16.96 -26.67
N PHE A 254 7.33 16.69 -27.86
CA PHE A 254 7.92 17.05 -29.15
C PHE A 254 6.97 17.99 -29.89
N VAL A 255 7.29 19.27 -29.92
CA VAL A 255 6.56 20.33 -30.62
C VAL A 255 7.21 20.68 -31.95
N GLN A 256 8.54 20.61 -32.04
CA GLN A 256 9.33 20.95 -33.24
C GLN A 256 10.39 19.91 -33.61
N SER A 257 10.77 19.02 -32.69
CA SER A 257 11.93 18.17 -32.90
C SER A 257 11.77 17.18 -34.06
N THR A 258 12.60 17.35 -35.09
CA THR A 258 12.81 16.39 -36.18
C THR A 258 13.89 15.36 -35.85
N GLN A 259 14.56 15.49 -34.70
CA GLN A 259 15.63 14.60 -34.27
C GLN A 259 15.15 13.64 -33.17
N PRO A 260 15.24 12.32 -33.39
CA PRO A 260 14.96 11.34 -32.36
C PRO A 260 15.87 11.59 -31.14
N GLY A 261 15.27 11.80 -29.96
CA GLY A 261 15.99 11.81 -28.68
C GLY A 261 16.13 13.15 -27.96
N ASN A 262 15.85 14.29 -28.59
CA ASN A 262 15.86 15.59 -27.92
C ASN A 262 14.46 16.23 -27.90
N PRO A 263 13.68 16.06 -26.82
CA PRO A 263 12.35 16.63 -26.68
C PRO A 263 12.40 18.13 -26.33
N ASP A 264 11.40 18.86 -26.80
CA ASP A 264 11.22 20.29 -26.56
C ASP A 264 10.74 20.58 -25.12
N GLY A 265 10.15 19.59 -24.45
CA GLY A 265 9.77 19.64 -23.03
C GLY A 265 9.80 18.26 -22.39
N ARG A 266 10.04 18.21 -21.07
CA ARG A 266 10.08 16.96 -20.30
C ARG A 266 9.32 17.11 -18.99
N ILE A 267 8.47 16.14 -18.67
CA ILE A 267 7.90 15.96 -17.34
C ILE A 267 8.54 14.70 -16.75
N ALA A 268 9.47 14.89 -15.80
CA ALA A 268 10.21 13.80 -15.18
C ALA A 268 9.29 12.93 -14.30
N LEU A 269 9.46 11.62 -14.40
CA LEU A 269 8.76 10.61 -13.63
C LEU A 269 9.81 9.74 -12.91
N PRO A 270 9.48 9.10 -11.78
CA PRO A 270 10.35 8.07 -11.21
C PRO A 270 10.67 6.99 -12.24
N GLU A 271 11.93 6.61 -12.41
CA GLU A 271 12.30 5.43 -13.20
C GLU A 271 11.78 4.16 -12.51
N ALA A 272 11.16 3.24 -13.24
CA ALA A 272 10.82 1.93 -12.68
C ALA A 272 11.79 0.86 -13.12
N LYS A 273 11.94 -0.10 -12.21
CA LYS A 273 12.63 -1.37 -12.42
C LYS A 273 11.72 -2.44 -13.04
N SER A 274 10.52 -2.07 -13.48
CA SER A 274 9.43 -2.99 -13.88
C SER A 274 8.35 -2.27 -14.72
N ILE A 275 7.26 -2.94 -15.15
CA ILE A 275 6.24 -2.33 -16.04
C ILE A 275 5.64 -1.07 -15.39
N GLN A 276 5.78 0.07 -16.05
CA GLN A 276 5.10 1.32 -15.70
C GLN A 276 3.84 1.50 -16.54
N TYR A 277 2.79 2.05 -15.96
CA TYR A 277 1.68 2.61 -16.74
C TYR A 277 1.10 3.82 -16.02
N ILE A 278 0.45 4.71 -16.76
CA ILE A 278 -0.15 5.93 -16.20
C ILE A 278 -1.64 5.87 -16.42
N ARG A 279 -2.43 6.09 -15.37
CA ARG A 279 -3.90 6.16 -15.45
C ARG A 279 -4.42 7.51 -14.97
N GLY A 280 -5.43 8.04 -15.65
CA GLY A 280 -6.19 9.19 -15.16
C GLY A 280 -7.20 8.75 -14.10
N ILE A 281 -7.11 9.33 -12.89
CA ILE A 281 -8.03 9.05 -11.78
C ILE A 281 -8.68 10.33 -11.22
N LEU A 282 -9.89 10.19 -10.71
CA LEU A 282 -10.62 11.23 -10.00
C LEU A 282 -10.56 10.96 -8.48
N LEU A 283 -10.16 11.94 -7.67
CA LEU A 283 -10.39 11.89 -6.21
C LEU A 283 -11.40 12.96 -5.84
N GLU A 284 -12.51 12.52 -5.24
CA GLU A 284 -13.54 13.39 -4.69
C GLU A 284 -13.33 13.55 -3.18
N ASN A 285 -13.11 14.79 -2.73
CA ASN A 285 -13.21 15.17 -1.33
C ASN A 285 -14.48 16.02 -1.14
N ASN A 286 -15.01 16.11 0.09
CA ASN A 286 -16.23 16.84 0.47
C ASN A 286 -16.33 18.32 0.00
N THR A 287 -15.24 18.91 -0.52
CA THR A 287 -15.21 20.31 -0.99
C THR A 287 -14.57 20.52 -2.38
N THR A 288 -13.94 19.52 -3.00
CA THR A 288 -13.23 19.66 -4.30
C THR A 288 -13.09 18.31 -5.02
N SER A 289 -13.42 18.25 -6.32
CA SER A 289 -13.05 17.15 -7.21
C SER A 289 -11.74 17.51 -7.92
N ASN A 290 -10.67 16.76 -7.66
CA ASN A 290 -9.37 16.97 -8.30
C ASN A 290 -9.04 15.74 -9.18
N CYS A 291 -8.57 15.99 -10.41
CA CYS A 291 -8.11 14.95 -11.32
C CYS A 291 -6.59 14.80 -11.21
N TYR A 292 -6.11 13.57 -11.08
CA TYR A 292 -4.69 13.24 -10.99
C TYR A 292 -4.30 12.28 -12.12
N LEU A 293 -3.11 12.48 -12.69
CA LEU A 293 -2.43 11.39 -13.40
C LEU A 293 -1.66 10.59 -12.36
N GLN A 294 -2.04 9.34 -12.15
CA GLN A 294 -1.35 8.45 -11.22
C GLN A 294 -0.44 7.51 -12.00
N LEU A 295 0.83 7.46 -11.60
CA LEU A 295 1.83 6.55 -12.15
C LEU A 295 1.84 5.26 -11.31
N TYR A 296 1.73 4.13 -11.99
CA TYR A 296 1.75 2.79 -11.42
C TYR A 296 2.98 2.05 -11.91
N CYS A 297 3.64 1.29 -11.03
CA CYS A 297 4.72 0.37 -11.36
C CYS A 297 4.36 -1.02 -10.81
N LEU A 298 4.32 -2.08 -11.61
CA LEU A 298 4.04 -3.46 -11.14
C LEU A 298 5.35 -4.22 -10.92
N PRO A 299 5.58 -5.12 -9.94
CA PRO A 299 4.66 -5.63 -8.92
C PRO A 299 4.78 -4.92 -7.56
N GLN A 300 5.73 -3.98 -7.44
CA GLN A 300 5.93 -3.22 -6.21
C GLN A 300 4.72 -2.32 -6.03
N SER A 301 3.96 -2.47 -4.95
CA SER A 301 2.80 -1.64 -4.57
C SER A 301 3.15 -0.15 -4.33
N ALA A 302 3.90 0.47 -5.24
CA ALA A 302 4.38 1.83 -5.22
C ALA A 302 3.56 2.64 -6.23
N THR A 303 2.47 3.22 -5.73
CA THR A 303 1.72 4.27 -6.43
C THR A 303 2.40 5.61 -6.21
N TYR A 304 2.83 6.26 -7.29
CA TYR A 304 3.34 7.63 -7.24
C TYR A 304 2.24 8.57 -7.76
N SER A 305 1.76 9.46 -6.89
CA SER A 305 0.85 10.54 -7.31
C SER A 305 1.69 11.65 -7.94
N LEU A 306 1.48 11.95 -9.22
CA LEU A 306 1.98 13.20 -9.78
C LEU A 306 1.04 14.31 -9.30
N PHE A 307 1.55 15.17 -8.41
CA PHE A 307 0.80 16.26 -7.84
C PHE A 307 0.55 17.35 -8.89
N PHE A 308 -0.71 17.52 -9.32
CA PHE A 308 -1.20 18.76 -9.89
C PHE A 308 -2.25 19.35 -8.93
N CYS A 309 -1.97 20.54 -8.40
CA CYS A 309 -2.67 21.20 -7.28
C CYS A 309 -3.96 21.93 -7.75
N PRO A 310 -4.85 22.35 -6.82
CA PRO A 310 -6.30 22.48 -7.02
C PRO A 310 -6.75 23.74 -7.78
N TYR A 311 -7.83 23.56 -8.55
CA TYR A 311 -8.63 24.62 -9.17
C TYR A 311 -9.39 25.44 -8.12
N THR A 312 -9.26 26.77 -8.16
CA THR A 312 -10.15 27.74 -7.49
C THR A 312 -10.92 28.51 -8.56
N LYS A 313 -12.26 28.50 -8.48
CA LYS A 313 -13.14 29.24 -9.41
C LYS A 313 -12.82 30.73 -9.39
N GLN A 314 -12.62 31.37 -10.56
CA GLN A 314 -13.00 32.77 -10.71
C GLN A 314 -13.43 33.17 -12.13
N LYS A 315 -14.34 34.16 -12.13
CA LYS A 315 -15.30 34.58 -13.15
C LYS A 315 -14.67 35.30 -14.34
N LEU A 316 -15.33 35.14 -15.50
CA LEU A 316 -15.09 35.80 -16.78
C LEU A 316 -15.55 37.28 -16.76
N GLN A 317 -14.77 38.22 -17.33
CA GLN A 317 -15.19 39.07 -18.48
C GLN A 317 -14.19 40.19 -18.85
N THR A 318 -14.19 40.49 -20.16
CA THR A 318 -13.24 41.27 -20.97
C THR A 318 -13.59 42.77 -21.07
N LYS A 319 -12.59 43.67 -21.10
CA LYS A 319 -12.30 44.67 -22.18
C LYS A 319 -11.27 45.73 -21.73
N THR A 320 -10.06 45.56 -22.25
CA THR A 320 -8.82 46.36 -22.11
C THR A 320 -8.99 47.68 -22.87
N ILE A 321 -8.79 48.86 -22.29
CA ILE A 321 -7.52 49.62 -22.39
C ILE A 321 -7.41 50.70 -21.28
N LEU A 322 -8.47 51.00 -20.51
CA LEU A 322 -8.41 51.93 -19.35
C LEU A 322 -7.95 51.24 -18.04
N VAL A 323 -7.87 49.91 -18.05
CA VAL A 323 -7.65 49.03 -16.89
C VAL A 323 -6.19 49.01 -16.42
N SER A 324 -5.22 49.30 -17.28
CA SER A 324 -3.78 49.16 -16.97
C SER A 324 -3.31 50.10 -15.86
N ILE A 325 -3.82 51.33 -15.82
CA ILE A 325 -3.41 52.34 -14.84
C ILE A 325 -4.03 52.05 -13.45
N LEU A 326 -5.29 51.64 -13.42
CA LEU A 326 -5.98 51.23 -12.18
C LEU A 326 -5.46 49.88 -11.65
N ALA A 327 -5.05 48.97 -12.53
CA ALA A 327 -4.49 47.67 -12.16
C ALA A 327 -3.13 47.79 -11.46
N ALA A 328 -2.29 48.76 -11.84
CA ALA A 328 -1.01 49.01 -11.16
C ALA A 328 -1.22 49.48 -9.71
N ILE A 329 -2.19 50.38 -9.48
CA ILE A 329 -2.56 50.86 -8.14
C ILE A 329 -3.21 49.74 -7.33
N GLY A 330 -4.11 48.97 -7.93
CA GLY A 330 -4.76 47.82 -7.30
C GLY A 330 -3.77 46.71 -6.90
N ALA A 331 -2.77 46.43 -7.73
CA ALA A 331 -1.72 45.46 -7.43
C ALA A 331 -0.87 45.88 -6.23
N LEU A 332 -0.52 47.17 -6.13
CA LEU A 332 0.23 47.70 -4.99
C LEU A 332 -0.57 47.58 -3.69
N ILE A 333 -1.87 47.92 -3.72
CA ILE A 333 -2.77 47.76 -2.57
C ILE A 333 -2.90 46.30 -2.18
N LEU A 334 -3.03 45.39 -3.15
CA LEU A 334 -3.13 43.95 -2.89
C LEU A 334 -1.86 43.41 -2.24
N VAL A 335 -0.67 43.83 -2.67
CA VAL A 335 0.60 43.42 -2.05
C VAL A 335 0.67 43.89 -0.60
N VAL A 336 0.25 45.13 -0.30
CA VAL A 336 0.20 45.65 1.07
C VAL A 336 -0.82 44.89 1.91
N VAL A 337 -2.01 44.60 1.38
CA VAL A 337 -3.04 43.82 2.08
C VAL A 337 -2.58 42.39 2.33
N VAL A 338 -1.91 41.75 1.37
CA VAL A 338 -1.32 40.42 1.53
C VAL A 338 -0.19 40.45 2.55
N ALA A 339 0.66 41.47 2.55
CA ALA A 339 1.72 41.63 3.55
C ALA A 339 1.14 41.80 4.97
N ILE A 340 0.11 42.63 5.12
CA ILE A 340 -0.62 42.80 6.38
C ILE A 340 -1.33 41.50 6.78
N TYR A 341 -1.97 40.80 5.84
CA TYR A 341 -2.62 39.52 6.08
C TYR A 341 -1.62 38.45 6.50
N VAL A 342 -0.46 38.37 5.86
CA VAL A 342 0.62 37.43 6.20
C VAL A 342 1.22 37.77 7.57
N GLN A 343 1.42 39.06 7.89
CA GLN A 343 1.85 39.49 9.23
C GLN A 343 0.79 39.16 10.29
N LYS A 344 -0.49 39.43 10.02
CA LYS A 344 -1.60 39.11 10.91
C LYS A 344 -1.74 37.60 11.09
N ARG A 345 -1.63 36.80 10.02
CA ARG A 345 -1.68 35.34 10.07
C ARG A 345 -0.48 34.74 10.80
N ARG A 346 0.72 35.33 10.69
CA ARG A 346 1.87 34.96 11.53
C ARG A 346 1.57 35.19 13.01
N LYS A 347 1.01 36.36 13.35
CA LYS A 347 0.64 36.71 14.74
C LYS A 347 -0.52 35.88 15.30
N TYR A 348 -1.47 35.46 14.46
CA TYR A 348 -2.57 34.54 14.86
C TYR A 348 -2.07 33.10 15.03
N ARG A 349 -1.16 32.62 14.19
CA ARG A 349 -0.59 31.26 14.30
C ARG A 349 0.24 31.07 15.57
N GLU A 350 0.96 32.10 16.01
CA GLU A 350 1.67 32.07 17.31
C GLU A 350 0.68 32.04 18.49
N ARG A 351 -0.51 32.62 18.34
CA ARG A 351 -1.56 32.65 19.38
C ARG A 351 -2.40 31.36 19.44
N ASP A 352 -2.62 30.70 18.30
CA ASP A 352 -3.27 29.37 18.22
C ASP A 352 -2.35 28.22 18.67
N GLU A 353 -1.01 28.36 18.61
CA GLU A 353 -0.10 27.33 19.11
C GLU A 353 -0.05 27.25 20.65
N GLU A 354 -0.62 28.24 21.32
CA GLU A 354 -0.82 28.35 22.78
C GLU A 354 -2.25 27.93 23.20
N LEU A 355 -3.00 27.26 22.32
CA LEU A 355 -4.38 26.80 22.56
C LEU A 355 -4.54 26.13 23.94
N ASP A 356 -5.52 26.66 24.69
CA ASP A 356 -5.97 26.28 26.02
C ASP A 356 -5.96 24.76 26.24
N PHE A 357 -5.05 24.27 27.11
CA PHE A 357 -5.49 23.22 28.02
C PHE A 357 -5.85 23.92 29.31
N ASP A 358 -7.10 24.39 29.37
CA ASP A 358 -7.69 24.77 30.64
C ASP A 358 -7.59 23.59 31.61
N ILE A 359 -7.19 23.90 32.85
CA ILE A 359 -6.90 22.95 33.91
C ILE A 359 -8.22 22.27 34.29
N MET A 360 -8.51 21.13 33.66
CA MET A 360 -9.56 20.20 34.10
C MET A 360 -8.97 19.27 35.16
N PRO A 361 -9.67 19.00 36.28
CA PRO A 361 -9.24 18.00 37.25
C PRO A 361 -9.12 16.63 36.58
N GLY A 362 -7.98 15.95 36.76
CA GLY A 362 -7.66 14.67 36.11
C GLY A 362 -6.72 14.76 34.89
N MET A 363 -6.17 15.95 34.59
CA MET A 363 -5.16 16.13 33.53
C MET A 363 -3.73 16.05 34.07
N PRO A 364 -2.73 15.66 33.25
CA PRO A 364 -1.33 15.57 33.67
C PRO A 364 -0.77 16.93 34.10
N THR A 365 0.18 16.91 35.04
CA THR A 365 0.79 18.14 35.58
C THR A 365 1.54 18.92 34.49
N ARG A 366 1.29 20.22 34.37
CA ARG A 366 2.06 21.08 33.46
C ARG A 366 3.41 21.46 34.06
N PHE A 367 4.49 21.17 33.33
CA PHE A 367 5.86 21.53 33.68
C PHE A 367 6.42 22.55 32.70
N SER A 368 7.26 23.47 33.20
CA SER A 368 7.99 24.38 32.33
C SER A 368 9.21 23.70 31.69
N PHE A 369 9.60 24.14 30.49
CA PHE A 369 10.75 23.56 29.79
C PHE A 369 12.03 23.73 30.63
N GLN A 370 12.19 24.89 31.26
CA GLN A 370 13.35 25.16 32.12
C GLN A 370 13.39 24.23 33.34
N LYS A 371 12.23 23.89 33.93
CA LYS A 371 12.18 22.94 35.05
C LYS A 371 12.59 21.55 34.59
N LEU A 372 12.02 21.05 33.49
CA LEU A 372 12.39 19.73 32.95
C LEU A 372 13.84 19.66 32.52
N ARG A 373 14.36 20.71 31.87
CA ARG A 373 15.76 20.83 31.50
C ARG A 373 16.69 20.74 32.72
N LYS A 374 16.36 21.39 33.84
CA LYS A 374 17.13 21.25 35.09
C LYS A 374 16.99 19.86 35.69
N SER A 375 15.77 19.31 35.73
CA SER A 375 15.48 17.98 36.26
C SER A 375 16.17 16.85 35.51
N THR A 376 16.53 17.05 34.23
CA THR A 376 17.26 16.07 33.41
C THR A 376 18.74 16.41 33.26
N GLU A 377 19.27 17.37 34.04
CA GLU A 377 20.65 17.86 33.95
C GLU A 377 21.04 18.21 32.50
N ASP A 378 20.24 19.06 31.85
CA ASP A 378 20.38 19.43 30.44
C ASP A 378 20.26 18.23 29.47
N PHE A 379 19.41 17.26 29.82
CA PHE A 379 19.18 16.03 29.04
C PHE A 379 20.44 15.17 28.91
N SER A 380 21.25 15.07 29.97
CA SER A 380 22.56 14.41 29.97
C SER A 380 22.47 12.89 29.80
N LYS A 381 21.54 12.23 30.52
CA LYS A 381 21.43 10.77 30.57
C LYS A 381 20.26 10.27 29.73
N LYS A 382 20.58 9.83 28.51
CA LYS A 382 19.61 9.22 27.59
C LYS A 382 19.33 7.76 28.00
N LEU A 383 18.05 7.43 28.19
CA LEU A 383 17.56 6.08 28.49
C LEU A 383 17.28 5.27 27.22
N GLY A 384 16.85 5.95 26.15
CA GLY A 384 16.55 5.34 24.86
C GLY A 384 16.20 6.38 23.79
N GLU A 385 16.20 5.92 22.54
CA GLU A 385 15.86 6.72 21.36
C GLU A 385 14.95 5.91 20.43
N GLY A 386 13.84 6.51 20.00
CA GLY A 386 12.85 5.89 19.13
C GLY A 386 12.50 6.78 17.94
N GLY A 387 11.62 6.31 17.05
CA GLY A 387 11.17 7.09 15.88
C GLY A 387 10.40 8.37 16.24
N PHE A 388 10.04 8.52 17.52
CA PHE A 388 9.19 9.56 18.07
C PHE A 388 9.97 10.55 18.95
N GLY A 389 11.26 10.29 19.20
CA GLY A 389 12.13 11.17 19.99
C GLY A 389 13.01 10.43 21.00
N SER A 390 13.63 11.21 21.86
CA SER A 390 14.60 10.75 22.86
C SER A 390 14.00 10.73 24.27
N VAL A 391 14.30 9.70 25.05
CA VAL A 391 13.87 9.58 26.46
C VAL A 391 15.07 9.77 27.38
N TYR A 392 14.92 10.59 28.41
CA TYR A 392 15.97 10.95 29.35
C TYR A 392 15.57 10.62 30.78
N GLU A 393 16.56 10.25 31.59
CA GLU A 393 16.37 10.16 33.04
C GLU A 393 16.27 11.57 33.61
N GLY A 394 15.36 11.76 34.55
CA GLY A 394 15.27 12.99 35.32
C GLY A 394 14.86 12.73 36.75
N LYS A 395 14.97 13.78 37.56
CA LYS A 395 14.52 13.80 38.95
C LYS A 395 13.63 15.01 39.18
N ILE A 396 12.39 14.78 39.61
CA ILE A 396 11.45 15.85 39.96
C ILE A 396 11.16 15.72 41.45
N SER A 397 11.54 16.75 42.21
CA SER A 397 11.62 16.66 43.67
C SER A 397 12.58 15.53 44.07
N GLU A 398 12.07 14.43 44.64
CA GLU A 398 12.86 13.24 45.01
C GLU A 398 12.56 12.00 44.16
N GLU A 399 11.58 12.07 43.25
CA GLU A 399 11.16 10.95 42.43
C GLU A 399 11.91 10.91 41.10
N LYS A 400 12.35 9.70 40.72
CA LYS A 400 12.90 9.47 39.38
C LYS A 400 11.77 9.47 38.35
N VAL A 401 12.01 10.14 37.23
CA VAL A 401 11.06 10.24 36.12
C VAL A 401 11.77 9.94 34.80
N ALA A 402 10.99 9.52 33.80
CA ALA A 402 11.43 9.41 32.42
C ALA A 402 10.84 10.58 31.61
N VAL A 403 11.68 11.41 31.01
CA VAL A 403 11.28 12.58 30.23
C VAL A 403 11.47 12.28 28.75
N LYS A 404 10.36 12.09 28.02
CA LYS A 404 10.33 11.88 26.57
C LYS A 404 10.25 13.24 25.88
N ARG A 405 11.25 13.56 25.07
CA ARG A 405 11.32 14.78 24.26
C ARG A 405 11.04 14.45 22.80
N LEU A 406 10.00 15.07 22.24
CA LEU A 406 9.58 14.84 20.86
C LEU A 406 10.33 15.80 19.92
N GLU A 407 10.96 15.27 18.87
CA GLU A 407 11.91 16.02 18.04
C GLU A 407 11.35 16.44 16.66
N SER A 408 10.26 15.82 16.18
CA SER A 408 9.66 16.11 14.86
C SER A 408 8.46 17.06 14.93
N ALA A 409 8.50 18.19 14.20
CA ALA A 409 7.51 19.26 14.31
C ALA A 409 6.08 18.88 13.87
N ARG A 410 5.92 18.02 12.86
CA ARG A 410 4.58 17.58 12.38
C ARG A 410 4.14 16.26 13.00
N GLN A 411 5.05 15.30 13.08
CA GLN A 411 4.75 13.95 13.55
C GLN A 411 4.67 13.91 15.09
N GLY A 412 5.62 14.56 15.77
CA GLY A 412 5.62 14.67 17.23
C GLY A 412 4.42 15.44 17.79
N LYS A 413 3.80 16.38 17.05
CA LYS A 413 2.56 17.02 17.50
C LYS A 413 1.38 16.03 17.54
N LYS A 414 1.27 15.14 16.56
CA LYS A 414 0.19 14.13 16.52
C LYS A 414 0.35 13.12 17.64
N GLU A 415 1.56 12.62 17.84
CA GLU A 415 1.89 11.68 18.93
C GLU A 415 1.68 12.29 20.30
N PHE A 416 2.12 13.55 20.48
CA PHE A 416 1.88 14.27 21.72
C PHE A 416 0.39 14.34 22.05
N LEU A 417 -0.45 14.72 21.07
CA LEU A 417 -1.89 14.79 21.27
C LEU A 417 -2.49 13.40 21.53
N ALA A 418 -2.07 12.37 20.82
CA ALA A 418 -2.52 11.00 21.05
C ALA A 418 -2.21 10.53 22.47
N GLU A 419 -0.96 10.67 22.94
CA GLU A 419 -0.57 10.25 24.30
C GLU A 419 -1.36 11.03 25.37
N VAL A 420 -1.49 12.35 25.23
CA VAL A 420 -2.22 13.17 26.20
C VAL A 420 -3.73 12.88 26.20
N GLU A 421 -4.33 12.63 25.04
CA GLU A 421 -5.76 12.31 24.94
C GLU A 421 -6.06 10.89 25.42
N THR A 422 -5.18 9.90 25.18
CA THR A 422 -5.42 8.51 25.58
C THR A 422 -5.03 8.25 27.03
N ILE A 423 -3.79 8.51 27.44
CA ILE A 423 -3.29 8.13 28.77
C ILE A 423 -3.32 9.30 29.78
N GLY A 424 -3.65 10.52 29.35
CA GLY A 424 -3.59 11.70 30.21
C GLY A 424 -4.52 11.65 31.44
N SER A 425 -5.61 10.89 31.36
CA SER A 425 -6.55 10.70 32.47
C SER A 425 -6.75 9.23 32.85
N ILE A 426 -5.86 8.35 32.40
CA ILE A 426 -5.90 6.92 32.69
C ILE A 426 -4.86 6.57 33.75
N GLU A 427 -5.29 5.82 34.76
CA GLU A 427 -4.42 5.25 35.78
C GLU A 427 -4.77 3.78 35.98
N HIS A 428 -3.79 2.91 35.72
CA HIS A 428 -3.94 1.46 35.88
C HIS A 428 -2.58 0.86 36.24
N ILE A 429 -2.55 -0.16 37.11
CA ILE A 429 -1.31 -0.75 37.64
C ILE A 429 -0.40 -1.32 36.54
N ASN A 430 -0.98 -1.77 35.42
CA ASN A 430 -0.25 -2.33 34.28
C ASN A 430 -0.11 -1.36 33.09
N LEU A 431 -0.32 -0.05 33.28
CA LEU A 431 -0.05 0.98 32.26
C LEU A 431 0.93 2.00 32.84
N VAL A 432 1.89 2.46 32.04
CA VAL A 432 2.87 3.46 32.50
C VAL A 432 2.18 4.82 32.67
N ARG A 433 2.24 5.35 33.88
CA ARG A 433 1.56 6.58 34.27
C ARG A 433 2.22 7.80 33.65
N LEU A 434 1.42 8.61 32.95
CA LEU A 434 1.81 9.95 32.50
C LEU A 434 1.65 10.94 33.66
N ILE A 435 2.78 11.38 34.22
CA ILE A 435 2.83 12.30 35.36
C ILE A 435 2.54 13.74 34.90
N GLY A 436 3.05 14.13 33.74
CA GLY A 436 2.90 15.49 33.26
C GLY A 436 3.43 15.76 31.87
N VAL A 437 3.25 17.01 31.44
CA VAL A 437 3.55 17.47 30.09
C VAL A 437 4.20 18.84 30.08
N CYS A 438 4.97 19.13 29.03
CA CYS A 438 5.49 20.46 28.74
C CYS A 438 5.11 20.85 27.31
N VAL A 439 4.44 21.98 27.16
CA VAL A 439 4.03 22.58 25.89
C VAL A 439 4.51 24.04 25.88
N GLU A 440 5.75 24.27 25.45
CA GLU A 440 6.33 25.61 25.42
C GLU A 440 7.02 25.87 24.08
N LYS A 441 6.55 26.86 23.31
CA LYS A 441 7.05 27.17 21.96
C LYS A 441 6.99 25.92 21.06
N SER A 442 8.12 25.45 20.55
CA SER A 442 8.26 24.21 19.78
C SER A 442 8.58 22.98 20.63
N ASN A 443 8.74 23.12 21.95
CA ASN A 443 9.07 22.01 22.84
C ASN A 443 7.78 21.27 23.23
N ARG A 444 7.77 19.97 22.99
CA ARG A 444 6.74 19.03 23.42
C ARG A 444 7.42 17.90 24.18
N LEU A 445 7.20 17.85 25.49
CA LEU A 445 7.79 16.81 26.35
C LEU A 445 6.69 16.13 27.17
N LEU A 446 6.87 14.85 27.42
CA LEU A 446 6.00 14.00 28.23
C LEU A 446 6.84 13.44 29.39
N VAL A 447 6.26 13.41 30.59
CA VAL A 447 6.95 13.01 31.81
C VAL A 447 6.24 11.78 32.38
N TYR A 448 6.95 10.67 32.43
CA TYR A 448 6.46 9.37 32.87
C TYR A 448 7.09 8.96 34.19
N GLU A 449 6.42 8.03 34.89
CA GLU A 449 7.08 7.27 35.96
C GLU A 449 8.31 6.53 35.42
N TYR A 450 9.35 6.41 36.25
CA TYR A 450 10.59 5.74 35.87
C TYR A 450 10.48 4.23 36.08
N MET A 451 10.75 3.47 35.02
CA MET A 451 10.74 2.00 35.01
C MET A 451 12.18 1.48 35.05
N SER A 452 12.63 1.06 36.24
CA SER A 452 14.05 0.83 36.56
C SER A 452 14.71 -0.32 35.81
N ARG A 453 13.95 -1.36 35.42
CA ARG A 453 14.46 -2.50 34.65
C ARG A 453 14.36 -2.30 33.14
N GLY A 454 13.85 -1.14 32.70
CA GLY A 454 13.72 -0.80 31.29
C GLY A 454 12.72 -1.71 30.57
N SER A 455 12.93 -1.89 29.27
CA SER A 455 12.04 -2.64 28.39
C SER A 455 12.27 -4.16 28.45
N LEU A 456 11.19 -4.92 28.27
CA LEU A 456 11.16 -6.38 28.34
C LEU A 456 12.08 -7.04 27.31
N ASP A 457 12.24 -6.44 26.13
CA ASP A 457 13.13 -6.95 25.08
C ASP A 457 14.58 -7.16 25.57
N ARG A 458 15.04 -6.38 26.55
CA ARG A 458 16.38 -6.51 27.15
C ARG A 458 16.57 -7.75 28.02
N TRP A 459 15.45 -8.37 28.41
CA TRP A 459 15.42 -9.52 29.30
C TRP A 459 15.06 -10.82 28.58
N ILE A 460 14.33 -10.74 27.46
CA ILE A 460 13.95 -11.90 26.65
C ILE A 460 14.86 -12.10 25.43
N TYR A 461 15.56 -11.05 24.95
CA TYR A 461 16.55 -11.16 23.88
C TYR A 461 17.96 -11.12 24.46
N TYR A 462 18.72 -12.21 24.29
CA TYR A 462 20.02 -12.48 24.91
C TYR A 462 21.20 -11.59 24.48
N HIS A 463 20.93 -10.37 23.97
CA HIS A 463 21.95 -9.43 23.50
C HIS A 463 22.59 -8.58 24.63
N HIS A 464 22.03 -8.63 25.84
CA HIS A 464 22.41 -7.75 26.94
C HIS A 464 23.10 -8.44 28.12
N ASN A 465 23.47 -9.72 28.00
CA ASN A 465 24.12 -10.53 29.05
C ASN A 465 23.34 -10.58 30.40
N ASN A 466 22.05 -10.29 30.38
CA ASN A 466 21.18 -10.45 31.54
C ASN A 466 20.90 -11.94 31.77
N ALA A 467 20.66 -12.32 33.03
CA ALA A 467 20.14 -13.63 33.34
C ALA A 467 18.76 -13.82 32.69
N PRO A 468 18.47 -15.01 32.11
CA PRO A 468 17.15 -15.31 31.59
C PRO A 468 16.08 -15.14 32.67
N LEU A 469 14.91 -14.61 32.30
CA LEU A 469 13.76 -14.60 33.20
C LEU A 469 13.27 -16.03 33.43
N ASP A 470 13.02 -16.37 34.70
CA ASP A 470 12.37 -17.63 35.09
C ASP A 470 10.92 -17.68 34.58
N TRP A 471 10.38 -18.89 34.53
CA TRP A 471 9.04 -19.17 34.01
C TRP A 471 7.96 -18.43 34.78
N SER A 472 8.05 -18.44 36.12
CA SER A 472 7.11 -17.74 36.99
C SER A 472 7.04 -16.24 36.71
N THR A 473 8.20 -15.58 36.52
CA THR A 473 8.26 -14.16 36.18
C THR A 473 7.72 -13.90 34.78
N ARG A 474 7.99 -14.75 33.80
CA ARG A 474 7.38 -14.63 32.46
C ARG A 474 5.86 -14.76 32.53
N CYS A 475 5.31 -15.70 33.30
CA CYS A 475 3.87 -15.84 33.53
C CYS A 475 3.26 -14.58 34.16
N ARG A 476 3.90 -14.00 35.17
CA ARG A 476 3.45 -12.72 35.78
C ARG A 476 3.44 -11.58 34.77
N ILE A 477 4.50 -11.44 33.98
CA ILE A 477 4.60 -10.41 32.93
C ILE A 477 3.48 -10.58 31.89
N ILE A 478 3.23 -11.82 31.45
CA ILE A 478 2.15 -12.14 30.49
C ILE A 478 0.78 -11.76 31.06
N LEU A 479 0.53 -12.08 32.33
CA LEU A 479 -0.71 -11.71 33.03
C LEU A 479 -0.87 -10.20 33.16
N ASP A 480 0.19 -9.49 33.53
CA ASP A 480 0.21 -8.03 33.64
C ASP A 480 -0.12 -7.35 32.30
N ILE A 481 0.48 -7.83 31.20
CA ILE A 481 0.18 -7.35 29.84
C ILE A 481 -1.30 -7.60 29.52
N ALA A 482 -1.82 -8.79 29.82
CA ALA A 482 -3.21 -9.14 29.56
C ALA A 482 -4.18 -8.25 30.36
N LYS A 483 -3.88 -7.96 31.63
CA LYS A 483 -4.65 -7.05 32.49
C LYS A 483 -4.63 -5.63 31.96
N GLY A 484 -3.46 -5.12 31.55
CA GLY A 484 -3.35 -3.81 30.92
C GLY A 484 -4.17 -3.68 29.63
N LEU A 485 -4.14 -4.70 28.76
CA LEU A 485 -4.95 -4.72 27.55
C LEU A 485 -6.45 -4.91 27.83
N CYS A 486 -6.81 -5.71 28.82
CA CYS A 486 -8.20 -5.88 29.28
C CYS A 486 -8.79 -4.53 29.70
N TYR A 487 -8.06 -3.78 30.52
CA TYR A 487 -8.47 -2.45 30.94
C TYR A 487 -8.70 -1.50 29.74
N LEU A 488 -7.78 -1.46 28.78
CA LEU A 488 -7.89 -0.60 27.59
C LEU A 488 -9.05 -0.99 26.66
N HIS A 489 -9.31 -2.29 26.53
CA HIS A 489 -10.28 -2.81 25.56
C HIS A 489 -11.71 -2.92 26.09
N GLU A 490 -11.87 -3.12 27.41
CA GLU A 490 -13.15 -3.54 28.00
C GLU A 490 -13.59 -2.66 29.18
N GLU A 491 -12.66 -2.02 29.91
CA GLU A 491 -12.98 -1.22 31.10
C GLU A 491 -12.97 0.29 30.85
N CYS A 492 -12.21 0.75 29.85
CA CYS A 492 -12.23 2.15 29.43
C CYS A 492 -13.59 2.55 28.83
N ARG A 493 -14.05 3.78 29.10
CA ARG A 493 -15.32 4.33 28.60
C ARG A 493 -15.49 4.18 27.08
N ARG A 494 -14.38 4.30 26.35
CA ARG A 494 -14.28 3.99 24.93
C ARG A 494 -13.12 3.02 24.76
N LYS A 495 -13.29 2.05 23.88
CA LYS A 495 -12.27 1.04 23.57
C LYS A 495 -11.03 1.69 22.95
N ILE A 496 -9.86 1.44 23.54
CA ILE A 496 -8.58 2.03 23.13
C ILE A 496 -7.71 0.94 22.50
N ALA A 497 -7.34 1.08 21.24
CA ALA A 497 -6.30 0.28 20.60
C ALA A 497 -4.94 0.92 20.83
N HIS A 498 -4.00 0.18 21.41
CA HIS A 498 -2.63 0.64 21.58
C HIS A 498 -1.82 0.63 20.26
N LEU A 499 -2.08 -0.33 19.36
CA LEU A 499 -1.50 -0.49 18.01
C LEU A 499 0.02 -0.77 17.91
N ASP A 500 0.80 -0.49 18.96
CA ASP A 500 2.26 -0.70 19.02
C ASP A 500 2.69 -1.60 20.20
N ILE A 501 1.91 -2.64 20.46
CA ILE A 501 2.24 -3.65 21.48
C ILE A 501 3.40 -4.52 20.97
N LYS A 502 4.55 -4.42 21.66
CA LYS A 502 5.79 -5.15 21.39
C LYS A 502 6.69 -5.15 22.64
N PRO A 503 7.66 -6.06 22.78
CA PRO A 503 8.54 -6.13 23.96
C PRO A 503 9.30 -4.84 24.29
N GLN A 504 9.60 -3.99 23.30
CA GLN A 504 10.26 -2.69 23.53
C GLN A 504 9.36 -1.68 24.26
N ASN A 505 8.04 -1.84 24.14
CA ASN A 505 7.02 -0.95 24.72
C ASN A 505 6.39 -1.55 25.99
N ILE A 506 6.95 -2.63 26.52
CA ILE A 506 6.56 -3.23 27.80
C ILE A 506 7.70 -2.94 28.77
N LEU A 507 7.44 -2.10 29.76
CA LEU A 507 8.45 -1.67 30.72
C LEU A 507 8.29 -2.40 32.04
N LEU A 508 9.41 -2.61 32.73
CA LEU A 508 9.51 -3.40 33.95
C LEU A 508 10.00 -2.55 35.12
N ASP A 509 9.34 -2.71 36.28
CA ASP A 509 9.77 -2.09 37.54
C ASP A 509 10.76 -2.96 38.31
N ASP A 510 11.15 -2.54 39.51
CA ASP A 510 12.11 -3.26 40.36
C ASP A 510 11.67 -4.70 40.70
N ASN A 511 10.37 -4.97 40.70
CA ASN A 511 9.77 -6.27 41.04
C ASN A 511 9.40 -7.11 39.79
N PHE A 512 9.82 -6.66 38.60
CA PHE A 512 9.45 -7.23 37.31
C PHE A 512 7.94 -7.19 37.02
N ASN A 513 7.19 -6.27 37.64
CA ASN A 513 5.82 -6.02 37.20
C ASN A 513 5.85 -5.31 35.85
N ALA A 514 5.00 -5.75 34.93
CA ALA A 514 4.96 -5.22 33.59
C ALA A 514 3.93 -4.10 33.43
N LYS A 515 4.33 -3.05 32.72
CA LYS A 515 3.46 -1.94 32.34
C LYS A 515 3.57 -1.63 30.85
N LEU A 516 2.43 -1.43 30.19
CA LEU A 516 2.37 -0.98 28.80
C LEU A 516 2.77 0.49 28.69
N ALA A 517 3.62 0.82 27.73
CA ALA A 517 4.15 2.15 27.47
C ALA A 517 4.03 2.52 25.99
N ASP A 518 4.27 3.80 25.69
CA ASP A 518 4.31 4.37 24.33
C ASP A 518 2.96 4.35 23.59
N PHE A 519 2.07 5.25 24.03
CA PHE A 519 0.73 5.40 23.47
C PHE A 519 0.66 6.33 22.24
N GLY A 520 1.80 6.70 21.65
CA GLY A 520 1.89 7.67 20.54
C GLY A 520 1.10 7.31 19.27
N LEU A 521 0.79 6.02 19.10
CA LEU A 521 -0.02 5.52 17.99
C LEU A 521 -1.45 5.12 18.39
N SER A 522 -1.82 5.28 19.66
CA SER A 522 -3.09 4.79 20.19
C SER A 522 -4.29 5.50 19.57
N LYS A 523 -5.39 4.76 19.40
CA LYS A 523 -6.63 5.27 18.81
C LYS A 523 -7.86 4.67 19.47
N LEU A 524 -8.94 5.44 19.46
CA LEU A 524 -10.27 4.94 19.79
C LEU A 524 -10.79 4.10 18.63
N ILE A 525 -11.29 2.90 18.91
CA ILE A 525 -11.68 1.90 17.92
C ILE A 525 -13.02 1.26 18.27
N ASP A 526 -13.71 0.73 17.25
CA ASP A 526 -14.98 0.01 17.41
C ASP A 526 -14.81 -1.52 17.27
N ARG A 527 -13.61 -2.02 16.94
CA ARG A 527 -13.34 -3.46 16.70
C ARG A 527 -12.03 -3.93 17.32
N ASP A 528 -11.99 -5.18 17.80
CA ASP A 528 -10.81 -5.79 18.42
C ASP A 528 -9.61 -5.98 17.47
N GLN A 529 -8.50 -5.34 17.81
CA GLN A 529 -7.19 -5.57 17.19
C GLN A 529 -6.14 -5.76 18.29
N SER A 530 -5.99 -7.00 18.79
CA SER A 530 -4.96 -7.32 19.78
C SER A 530 -3.74 -7.96 19.13
N LYS A 531 -2.54 -7.45 19.45
CA LYS A 531 -1.24 -8.06 19.09
C LYS A 531 -0.69 -8.94 20.22
N PHE A 532 -1.48 -9.23 21.25
CA PHE A 532 -1.07 -9.98 22.44
C PHE A 532 -0.43 -11.33 22.10
N GLY A 533 -1.04 -12.11 21.19
CA GLY A 533 -0.54 -13.44 20.82
C GLY A 533 0.87 -13.43 20.22
N VAL A 534 1.25 -12.37 19.50
CA VAL A 534 2.62 -12.22 18.95
C VAL A 534 3.61 -12.01 20.09
N VAL A 535 3.34 -11.05 20.98
CA VAL A 535 4.20 -10.75 22.12
C VAL A 535 4.32 -11.95 23.06
N LEU A 536 3.22 -12.67 23.28
CA LEU A 536 3.21 -13.89 24.07
C LEU A 536 4.20 -14.93 23.50
N MET A 537 4.22 -15.08 22.17
CA MET A 537 5.19 -15.96 21.50
C MET A 537 6.62 -15.44 21.58
N GLU A 538 6.85 -14.13 21.49
CA GLU A 538 8.18 -13.53 21.67
C GLU A 538 8.71 -13.79 23.09
N ILE A 539 7.85 -13.70 24.12
CA ILE A 539 8.21 -13.99 25.52
C ILE A 539 8.51 -15.48 25.71
N ILE A 540 7.71 -16.38 25.12
CA ILE A 540 7.88 -17.83 25.29
C ILE A 540 9.13 -18.34 24.58
N SER A 541 9.38 -17.85 23.36
CA SER A 541 10.47 -18.33 22.52
C SER A 541 11.79 -17.60 22.74
N GLY A 542 11.77 -16.40 23.34
CA GLY A 542 12.93 -15.53 23.42
C GLY A 542 13.39 -15.02 22.04
N ARG A 543 12.52 -15.08 21.03
CA ARG A 543 12.82 -14.70 19.63
C ARG A 543 11.98 -13.52 19.19
N LYS A 544 12.54 -12.71 18.29
CA LYS A 544 11.81 -11.60 17.65
C LYS A 544 10.79 -12.14 16.67
N ASN A 545 9.67 -11.43 16.52
CA ASN A 545 8.65 -11.78 15.53
C ASN A 545 9.20 -11.86 14.08
N ILE A 546 10.15 -10.99 13.74
CA ILE A 546 10.95 -11.04 12.50
C ILE A 546 12.42 -11.04 12.90
N ASP A 547 13.15 -12.11 12.58
CA ASP A 547 14.56 -12.27 12.93
C ASP A 547 15.37 -12.68 11.69
N ILE A 548 15.99 -11.70 11.04
CA ILE A 548 16.79 -11.87 9.81
C ILE A 548 18.11 -12.63 10.10
N SER A 549 18.48 -12.81 11.36
CA SER A 549 19.66 -13.61 11.73
C SER A 549 19.42 -15.13 11.64
N GLN A 550 18.17 -15.53 11.48
CA GLN A 550 17.74 -16.94 11.40
C GLN A 550 17.69 -17.39 9.93
N PRO A 551 17.78 -18.71 9.66
CA PRO A 551 17.61 -19.23 8.30
C PRO A 551 16.24 -18.85 7.73
N GLU A 552 16.13 -18.80 6.40
CA GLU A 552 14.97 -18.25 5.66
C GLU A 552 13.63 -18.83 6.13
N GLU A 553 13.61 -20.12 6.45
CA GLU A 553 12.44 -20.86 6.92
C GLU A 553 12.00 -20.46 8.33
N ALA A 554 12.90 -19.87 9.12
CA ALA A 554 12.67 -19.49 10.52
C ALA A 554 12.64 -17.98 10.75
N VAL A 555 12.74 -17.14 9.71
CA VAL A 555 12.77 -15.67 9.84
C VAL A 555 11.50 -15.12 10.51
N GLN A 556 10.33 -15.72 10.21
CA GLN A 556 9.04 -15.27 10.74
C GLN A 556 8.53 -16.20 11.84
N LEU A 557 8.46 -15.69 13.07
CA LEU A 557 8.11 -16.48 14.26
C LEU A 557 6.72 -17.12 14.18
N ILE A 558 5.74 -16.41 13.61
CA ILE A 558 4.35 -16.92 13.49
C ILE A 558 4.23 -18.02 12.43
N ASN A 559 5.01 -17.96 11.35
CA ASN A 559 5.02 -19.05 10.37
C ASN A 559 5.67 -20.30 10.95
N LEU A 560 6.75 -20.12 11.70
CA LEU A 560 7.38 -21.22 12.42
C LEU A 560 6.44 -21.83 13.47
N LEU A 561 5.66 -21.00 14.18
CA LEU A 561 4.61 -21.48 15.09
C LEU A 561 3.58 -22.33 14.35
N ARG A 562 3.13 -21.88 13.18
CA ARG A 562 2.18 -22.63 12.34
C ARG A 562 2.72 -24.00 11.97
N GLU A 563 3.94 -24.05 11.45
CA GLU A 563 4.61 -25.29 11.04
C GLU A 563 4.77 -26.25 12.23
N LYS A 564 5.31 -25.75 13.36
CA LYS A 564 5.56 -26.56 14.56
C LYS A 564 4.27 -27.03 15.24
N ALA A 565 3.22 -26.23 15.21
CA ALA A 565 1.91 -26.63 15.71
C ALA A 565 1.31 -27.77 14.88
N GLN A 566 1.36 -27.66 13.54
CA GLN A 566 0.86 -28.69 12.62
C GLN A 566 1.60 -30.03 12.78
N ASN A 567 2.91 -29.97 13.03
CA ASN A 567 3.74 -31.16 13.20
C ASN A 567 3.77 -31.70 14.64
N SER A 568 2.98 -31.15 15.57
CA SER A 568 3.02 -31.51 17.01
C SER A 568 4.40 -31.35 17.66
N GLN A 569 5.16 -30.33 17.22
CA GLN A 569 6.54 -30.03 17.63
C GLN A 569 6.66 -28.71 18.40
N LEU A 570 5.62 -28.30 19.14
CA LEU A 570 5.62 -27.03 19.89
C LEU A 570 6.74 -26.93 20.94
N ILE A 571 7.21 -28.06 21.45
CA ILE A 571 8.35 -28.11 22.39
C ILE A 571 9.62 -27.45 21.82
N ASP A 572 9.84 -27.53 20.49
CA ASP A 572 10.99 -26.94 19.82
C ASP A 572 10.99 -25.41 19.85
N MET A 573 9.85 -24.80 20.18
CA MET A 573 9.69 -23.35 20.26
C MET A 573 9.97 -22.79 21.66
N ILE A 574 10.13 -23.64 22.67
CA ILE A 574 10.43 -23.21 24.03
C ILE A 574 11.84 -22.60 24.03
N ASP A 575 12.00 -21.47 24.73
CA ASP A 575 13.28 -20.80 24.87
C ASP A 575 14.36 -21.74 25.48
N LYS A 576 15.23 -22.25 24.60
CA LYS A 576 16.30 -23.21 24.92
C LYS A 576 17.34 -22.68 25.91
N HIS A 577 17.40 -21.37 26.13
CA HIS A 577 18.32 -20.75 27.07
C HIS A 577 17.77 -20.69 28.49
N SER A 578 16.51 -21.10 28.70
CA SER A 578 15.88 -21.19 30.01
C SER A 578 15.57 -22.65 30.38
N ASN A 579 16.48 -23.28 31.15
CA ASN A 579 16.29 -24.65 31.64
C ASN A 579 14.98 -24.83 32.44
N ASP A 580 14.57 -23.78 33.15
CA ASP A 580 13.34 -23.75 33.95
C ASP A 580 12.07 -23.84 33.08
N MET A 581 12.07 -23.19 31.92
CA MET A 581 10.94 -23.31 30.98
C MET A 581 10.86 -24.70 30.34
N VAL A 582 12.00 -25.33 30.08
CA VAL A 582 12.05 -26.71 29.58
C VAL A 582 11.47 -27.68 30.63
N SER A 583 11.73 -27.46 31.93
CA SER A 583 11.11 -28.28 32.98
C SER A 583 9.60 -28.07 33.13
N HIS A 584 9.08 -26.89 32.77
CA HIS A 584 7.63 -26.57 32.80
C HIS A 584 6.96 -26.72 31.42
N GLN A 585 7.51 -27.56 30.53
CA GLN A 585 7.07 -27.67 29.13
C GLN A 585 5.56 -27.82 28.91
N GLU A 586 4.83 -28.53 29.76
CA GLU A 586 3.39 -28.72 29.62
C GLU A 586 2.63 -27.39 29.79
N GLU A 587 2.98 -26.61 30.82
CA GLU A 587 2.40 -25.30 31.08
C GLU A 587 2.77 -24.31 29.97
N VAL A 588 4.02 -24.35 29.50
CA VAL A 588 4.48 -23.50 28.39
C VAL A 588 3.70 -23.82 27.11
N ILE A 589 3.43 -25.10 26.82
CA ILE A 589 2.62 -25.50 25.66
C ILE A 589 1.17 -25.01 25.81
N GLN A 590 0.59 -25.01 27.01
CA GLN A 590 -0.73 -24.41 27.22
C GLN A 590 -0.72 -22.90 26.96
N MET A 591 0.34 -22.21 27.37
CA MET A 591 0.54 -20.79 27.06
C MET A 591 0.67 -20.52 25.56
N MET A 592 1.36 -21.39 24.82
CA MET A 592 1.43 -21.32 23.35
C MET A 592 0.05 -21.53 22.71
N LYS A 593 -0.79 -22.43 23.25
CA LYS A 593 -2.17 -22.61 22.78
C LYS A 593 -3.02 -21.37 22.99
N LEU A 594 -2.87 -20.70 24.12
CA LEU A 594 -3.49 -19.40 24.35
C LEU A 594 -3.01 -18.35 23.34
N ALA A 595 -1.72 -18.34 23.00
CA ALA A 595 -1.18 -17.47 21.95
C ALA A 595 -1.81 -17.76 20.58
N MET A 596 -1.91 -19.03 20.20
CA MET A 596 -2.54 -19.47 18.95
C MET A 596 -4.03 -19.10 18.88
N TRP A 597 -4.74 -19.12 20.00
CA TRP A 597 -6.13 -18.66 20.09
C TRP A 597 -6.25 -17.15 19.85
N CYS A 598 -5.29 -16.37 20.37
CA CYS A 598 -5.23 -14.93 20.13
C CYS A 598 -4.82 -14.57 18.68
N LEU A 599 -4.19 -15.50 17.93
CA LEU A 599 -3.66 -15.31 16.58
C LEU A 599 -4.59 -15.77 15.46
N GLN A 600 -5.79 -16.25 15.77
CA GLN A 600 -6.77 -16.73 14.79
C GLN A 600 -7.04 -15.69 13.69
N ASN A 601 -7.15 -16.13 12.43
CA ASN A 601 -7.46 -15.24 11.32
C ASN A 601 -8.80 -14.51 11.48
N ASP A 602 -9.82 -15.28 11.84
CA ASP A 602 -11.17 -14.79 12.09
C ASP A 602 -11.21 -14.02 13.42
N SER A 603 -11.61 -12.76 13.38
CA SER A 603 -11.70 -11.91 14.58
C SER A 603 -12.73 -12.41 15.57
N ASP A 604 -13.79 -13.06 15.09
CA ASP A 604 -14.90 -13.52 15.94
C ASP A 604 -14.52 -14.79 16.73
N ARG A 605 -13.46 -15.48 16.30
CA ARG A 605 -12.88 -16.65 16.99
C ARG A 605 -11.81 -16.30 18.01
N ARG A 606 -11.37 -15.04 18.08
CA ARG A 606 -10.36 -14.60 19.04
C ARG A 606 -11.01 -14.42 20.41
N PRO A 607 -10.32 -14.79 21.51
CA PRO A 607 -10.81 -14.52 22.85
C PRO A 607 -10.79 -13.01 23.14
N SER A 608 -11.75 -12.55 23.93
CA SER A 608 -11.66 -11.23 24.58
C SER A 608 -10.51 -11.20 25.58
N MET A 609 -10.01 -10.01 25.92
CA MET A 609 -8.89 -9.91 26.87
C MET A 609 -9.31 -10.35 28.27
N SER A 610 -10.57 -10.17 28.67
CA SER A 610 -11.08 -10.72 29.92
C SER A 610 -11.14 -12.26 29.93
N MET A 611 -11.42 -12.91 28.79
CA MET A 611 -11.27 -14.36 28.66
C MET A 611 -9.80 -14.79 28.80
N VAL A 612 -8.88 -14.08 28.15
CA VAL A 612 -7.43 -14.33 28.25
C VAL A 612 -6.98 -14.24 29.71
N VAL A 613 -7.37 -13.20 30.45
CA VAL A 613 -7.05 -13.04 31.88
C VAL A 613 -7.60 -14.22 32.70
N LYS A 614 -8.85 -14.64 32.47
CA LYS A 614 -9.44 -15.80 33.18
C LYS A 614 -8.69 -17.10 32.90
N VAL A 615 -8.20 -17.31 31.67
CA VAL A 615 -7.36 -18.48 31.35
C VAL A 615 -6.04 -18.41 32.11
N LEU A 616 -5.38 -17.26 32.12
CA LEU A 616 -4.10 -17.06 32.81
C LEU A 616 -4.22 -17.19 34.34
N GLU A 617 -5.37 -16.82 34.91
CA GLU A 617 -5.68 -17.01 36.33
C GLU A 617 -6.15 -18.43 36.66
N GLY A 618 -6.24 -19.33 35.67
CA GLY A 618 -6.66 -20.72 35.85
C GLY A 618 -8.17 -20.93 36.03
N ALA A 619 -8.98 -19.87 35.86
CA ALA A 619 -10.44 -19.91 35.97
C ALA A 619 -11.14 -20.43 34.70
N MET A 620 -10.41 -20.56 33.58
CA MET A 620 -10.92 -21.00 32.29
C MET A 620 -9.86 -21.84 31.55
N ARG A 621 -10.30 -22.77 30.70
CA ARG A 621 -9.41 -23.53 29.80
C ARG A 621 -9.44 -22.93 28.40
N VAL A 622 -8.33 -23.07 27.66
CA VAL A 622 -8.24 -22.70 26.24
C VAL A 622 -9.22 -23.56 25.42
N GLU A 623 -9.83 -22.96 24.39
CA GLU A 623 -10.74 -23.67 23.48
C GLU A 623 -10.02 -24.80 22.71
N ASN A 624 -10.64 -25.96 22.60
CA ASN A 624 -10.01 -27.19 22.09
C ASN A 624 -10.04 -27.34 20.55
N CYS A 625 -10.60 -26.37 19.81
CA CYS A 625 -10.73 -26.43 18.35
C CYS A 625 -10.04 -25.24 17.67
N LEU A 626 -8.73 -25.17 17.81
CA LEU A 626 -7.91 -24.15 17.12
C LEU A 626 -7.60 -24.64 15.70
N ASP A 627 -8.10 -23.91 14.70
CA ASP A 627 -7.59 -24.04 13.35
C ASP A 627 -6.20 -23.37 13.30
N TYR A 628 -5.22 -24.02 12.68
CA TYR A 628 -3.84 -23.50 12.56
C TYR A 628 -3.75 -22.35 11.52
N SER A 629 -4.88 -21.78 11.11
CA SER A 629 -5.00 -20.62 10.23
C SER A 629 -4.73 -19.31 10.99
N PHE A 630 -3.45 -19.04 11.26
CA PHE A 630 -3.01 -17.75 11.82
C PHE A 630 -2.99 -16.63 10.78
N PHE A 631 -3.15 -15.38 11.22
CA PHE A 631 -2.96 -14.21 10.35
C PHE A 631 -1.51 -14.05 9.89
N ASN A 632 -1.30 -13.92 8.58
CA ASN A 632 0.01 -13.60 8.02
C ASN A 632 0.40 -12.19 8.49
N ALA A 633 1.47 -12.09 9.28
CA ALA A 633 1.92 -10.83 9.87
C ALA A 633 2.28 -9.73 8.83
N ASN A 634 2.31 -10.04 7.54
CA ASN A 634 2.56 -9.08 6.46
C ASN A 634 1.39 -8.09 6.24
N SER A 635 0.14 -8.45 6.56
CA SER A 635 -1.02 -7.58 6.30
C SER A 635 -1.27 -6.49 7.36
N VAL A 636 -0.37 -6.33 8.35
CA VAL A 636 -0.42 -5.22 9.33
C VAL A 636 0.78 -4.26 9.18
N ILE A 637 1.74 -4.53 8.28
CA ILE A 637 2.91 -3.66 8.05
C ILE A 637 2.64 -2.59 6.96
N SER A 638 1.46 -2.58 6.32
CA SER A 638 1.04 -1.54 5.38
C SER A 638 0.60 -0.23 6.06
N VAL A 639 1.26 0.18 7.14
CA VAL A 639 1.29 1.57 7.60
C VAL A 639 2.67 1.89 8.18
N GLN A 640 3.71 1.89 7.34
CA GLN A 640 4.94 2.66 7.60
C GLN A 640 5.74 2.81 6.30
N GLY A 641 5.67 4.00 5.71
CA GLY A 641 6.55 4.40 4.62
C GLY A 641 7.99 4.49 5.13
N ILE A 642 8.89 3.76 4.49
CA ILE A 642 10.33 3.83 4.70
C ILE A 642 10.86 5.07 3.95
N PRO A 643 11.57 6.02 4.60
CA PRO A 643 12.46 6.93 3.90
C PRO A 643 13.86 6.29 3.82
N SER A 644 14.22 5.77 2.65
CA SER A 644 15.59 5.44 2.31
C SER A 644 16.29 6.68 1.74
N THR A 645 17.20 7.26 2.52
CA THR A 645 18.26 8.13 1.98
C THR A 645 19.57 7.49 2.36
N TYR A 646 20.23 6.86 1.38
CA TYR A 646 21.60 6.39 1.48
C TYR A 646 22.53 7.61 1.56
N SER A 647 23.21 7.75 2.69
CA SER A 647 24.49 8.46 2.78
C SER A 647 25.50 7.51 3.43
N ALA A 648 26.74 7.53 2.92
CA ALA A 648 27.83 6.60 3.18
C ALA A 648 28.04 6.21 4.66
N PRO A 649 28.56 4.99 4.95
CA PRO A 649 28.64 4.45 6.31
C PRO A 649 29.67 5.21 7.17
N PRO A 650 29.30 5.73 8.34
CA PRO A 650 30.27 6.08 9.37
C PRO A 650 30.83 4.80 10.02
N ARG A 651 32.12 4.84 10.39
CA ARG A 651 32.82 3.74 11.06
C ARG A 651 32.11 3.29 12.34
N ALA A 652 32.16 1.98 12.56
CA ALA A 652 31.55 1.26 13.68
C ALA A 652 31.80 1.93 15.05
N SER A 653 30.71 2.15 15.79
CA SER A 653 30.75 2.38 17.24
C SER A 653 30.15 1.15 17.93
N ILE A 654 30.86 0.67 18.95
CA ILE A 654 30.47 -0.44 19.80
C ILE A 654 29.23 0.03 20.58
N LEU A 655 28.13 -0.74 20.53
CA LEU A 655 26.80 -0.50 21.14
C LEU A 655 25.73 0.11 20.21
N SER A 656 25.34 -0.64 19.18
CA SER A 656 23.94 -0.93 18.82
C SER A 656 23.89 -1.64 17.47
N SER A 657 23.13 -2.74 17.37
CA SER A 657 22.91 -3.44 16.11
C SER A 657 21.97 -2.63 15.19
N PRO A 658 22.15 -2.66 13.86
CA PRO A 658 21.34 -1.90 12.92
C PRO A 658 19.90 -2.45 12.85
N ARG A 659 18.92 -1.56 12.66
CA ARG A 659 17.51 -1.89 12.40
C ARG A 659 17.29 -2.31 10.96
#